data_AF-A0A835WIZ1-F1
#
_entry.id   AF-A0A835WIZ1-F1
#
_cell.length_a   1.000
_cell.length_b   1.000
_cell.length_c   1.000
_cell.angle_alpha   90.00
_cell.angle_beta   90.00
_cell.angle_gamma   90.00
#
_symmetry.space_group_name_H-M   'P 1'
#
loop_
_entity.id
_entity.type
_entity.pdbx_description
1 polymer ?
#
loop_
_entity_poly.entity_id
_entity_poly.type
_entity_poly.pdbx_seq_one_letter_code
_entity_poly.pdbx_strand_id
1 'polypeptide(L)'
;MGQTAFLCVARVVRPDPVARPASAAPPLATSAITLISHTHGRERREQRGIERRELQEAVKYGRKERANPGRDGQVRWRYTHKGVVYITDETSRHEITSWRLDDAPDVPPAAIGPAGGGTAHVIVVVDHSGSMRKDDVPGYVSRTAAVYDCLARDLVEPQLKLEGGSRMEVSLIQMQGAAEVVLRRHSPDAELLSYIRRRSKSYARSHGNYLPALQAALDLMREDAAQQKQLFLVFLSDGAPSDHTDMDCPHGFKVWQEDPNGVVRANGKRQLVNCPFSSKKRAIDCRYLVKKAMNEKCLTCIRTMGDLLGRDRVSVNTVAFGPAAEDFAVLQAMSKVLPRGSFQKLGLSANCLRTAFTSLTSSLTTLRTEAGGGGGGGPGLTLRTDLRAKGQRQDYEEHQLLTNGVSFDIYVASKFLSKSQYDRRAHELVPAAFLDTTRVRILREQFPQVQWGVAHARRAFSEGAERVVFQCTEVVSVDGGATAYAVGPRLVAKQSRHQEHLFDPRFHRTFCRTQGEAAELAALFNRRLGLGPAWQVHFLPCYVYRVLDGYYAYSAGGQLEILVEQELEGKFTKWNNNAGGVAAGRQGAARSRNALLGAIIEDGDDEEEENSGAAAGAAGGARTEDVPQAFSHFTWDCTEGRKLVCDLQGVWNSTDGFTLTDPVIHHASGGRRNGATDKGQAGMCNFFATHTCNALCRQLGLRPGPAR
;
A
#
# COMPACT_ATOMS: atom_id res chain seq x y z
N MET A 1 24.92 89.49 -0.38
CA MET A 1 26.20 89.63 0.36
C MET A 1 26.13 88.62 1.49
N GLY A 2 26.78 87.47 1.48
CA GLY A 2 28.18 87.23 1.09
C GLY A 2 29.01 87.15 2.37
N GLN A 3 29.49 85.93 2.70
CA GLN A 3 30.67 85.61 3.52
C GLN A 3 30.55 85.90 5.04
N THR A 4 31.16 85.16 5.98
CA THR A 4 32.41 84.36 5.99
C THR A 4 32.38 83.47 7.26
N ALA A 5 32.48 82.14 7.13
CA ALA A 5 33.59 81.27 7.56
C ALA A 5 34.31 81.60 8.89
N PHE A 6 34.46 80.60 9.78
CA PHE A 6 35.77 80.10 10.27
C PHE A 6 35.66 78.71 10.93
N LEU A 7 36.71 77.91 10.70
CA LEU A 7 37.02 76.54 11.11
C LEU A 7 37.04 76.28 12.64
N CYS A 8 36.82 75.04 13.09
CA CYS A 8 37.91 74.12 13.53
C CYS A 8 37.42 72.71 13.93
N VAL A 9 38.40 71.82 14.08
CA VAL A 9 38.40 70.36 13.85
C VAL A 9 37.87 69.50 15.02
N ALA A 10 37.41 68.31 14.63
CA ALA A 10 36.78 67.25 15.40
C ALA A 10 37.60 66.63 16.55
N ARG A 11 36.88 66.17 17.58
CA ARG A 11 37.31 65.10 18.50
C ARG A 11 36.13 64.14 18.72
N VAL A 12 36.32 62.89 18.31
CA VAL A 12 35.32 61.82 18.43
C VAL A 12 35.24 61.36 19.89
N VAL A 13 34.12 61.67 20.54
CA VAL A 13 33.63 61.00 21.75
C VAL A 13 32.39 60.22 21.33
N ARG A 14 32.38 58.91 21.50
CA ARG A 14 31.20 58.06 21.21
C ARG A 14 30.20 58.18 22.37
N PRO A 15 28.95 58.62 22.14
CA PRO A 15 27.87 58.49 23.10
C PRO A 15 26.98 57.27 22.78
N ASP A 16 26.35 56.78 23.84
CA ASP A 16 25.43 55.65 23.91
C ASP A 16 24.29 55.65 22.87
N PRO A 17 23.75 54.46 22.51
CA PRO A 17 22.73 54.33 21.48
C PRO A 17 21.38 54.87 21.98
N VAL A 18 20.97 55.98 21.38
CA VAL A 18 19.61 56.51 21.42
C VAL A 18 18.63 55.50 20.79
N ALA A 19 17.52 55.28 21.48
CA ALA A 19 16.44 54.35 21.16
C ALA A 19 15.92 54.48 19.71
N ARG A 20 15.82 53.35 19.02
CA ARG A 20 15.17 53.21 17.71
C ARG A 20 13.65 53.08 17.86
N PRO A 21 12.85 53.58 16.89
CA PRO A 21 11.40 53.42 16.90
C PRO A 21 11.03 51.93 16.83
N ALA A 22 9.97 51.54 17.53
CA ALA A 22 9.46 50.19 17.59
C ALA A 22 9.36 49.57 16.18
N SER A 23 10.18 48.55 15.92
CA SER A 23 10.15 47.79 14.68
C SER A 23 8.77 47.12 14.56
N ALA A 24 8.04 47.43 13.49
CA ALA A 24 6.84 46.69 13.13
C ALA A 24 7.15 45.19 13.12
N ALA A 25 6.33 44.41 13.83
CA ALA A 25 6.47 42.96 13.89
C ALA A 25 6.53 42.38 12.45
N PRO A 26 7.38 41.36 12.21
CA PRO A 26 7.47 40.75 10.89
C PRO A 26 6.09 40.26 10.45
N PRO A 27 5.67 40.51 9.19
CA PRO A 27 4.35 40.11 8.72
C PRO A 27 4.22 38.60 8.82
N LEU A 28 3.22 38.14 9.57
CA LEU A 28 2.90 36.72 9.78
C LEU A 28 3.00 35.95 8.45
N ALA A 29 3.72 34.83 8.42
CA ALA A 29 3.75 33.96 7.25
C ALA A 29 2.32 33.64 6.79
N THR A 30 2.07 33.57 5.48
CA THR A 30 0.70 33.36 4.97
C THR A 30 0.06 32.08 5.50
N SER A 31 0.87 31.04 5.74
CA SER A 31 0.48 29.80 6.40
C SER A 31 0.07 29.95 7.88
N ALA A 32 0.51 31.00 8.55
CA ALA A 32 0.17 31.32 9.95
C ALA A 32 -1.18 32.04 10.09
N ILE A 33 -1.87 32.36 8.98
CA ILE A 33 -3.21 32.94 9.01
C ILE A 33 -4.23 31.82 9.26
N THR A 34 -4.74 31.77 10.49
CA THR A 34 -5.78 30.83 10.88
C THR A 34 -7.10 31.19 10.21
N LEU A 35 -7.50 30.37 9.22
CA LEU A 35 -8.81 30.40 8.60
C LEU A 35 -9.61 29.18 9.06
N ILE A 36 -10.81 29.43 9.57
CA ILE A 36 -11.74 28.40 10.03
C ILE A 36 -12.84 28.28 8.97
N SER A 37 -12.78 27.22 8.17
CA SER A 37 -13.82 26.99 7.16
C SER A 37 -15.00 26.22 7.73
N HIS A 38 -16.23 26.69 7.48
CA HIS A 38 -17.42 25.88 7.71
C HIS A 38 -17.54 24.77 6.64
N THR A 39 -18.33 23.73 6.91
CA THR A 39 -18.51 22.56 6.03
C THR A 39 -18.92 22.97 4.62
N HIS A 40 -19.87 23.90 4.49
CA HIS A 40 -20.29 24.45 3.21
C HIS A 40 -19.19 25.21 2.45
N GLY A 41 -18.34 25.97 3.17
CA GLY A 41 -17.19 26.67 2.58
C GLY A 41 -16.11 25.71 2.07
N ARG A 42 -15.84 24.63 2.82
CA ARG A 42 -14.91 23.57 2.40
C ARG A 42 -15.39 22.85 1.14
N GLU A 43 -16.65 22.42 1.12
CA GLU A 43 -17.24 21.71 -0.02
C GLU A 43 -17.21 22.55 -1.30
N ARG A 44 -17.50 23.86 -1.19
CA ARG A 44 -17.46 24.77 -2.35
C ARG A 44 -16.04 25.01 -2.87
N ARG A 45 -15.01 24.93 -2.01
CA ARG A 45 -13.61 25.02 -2.42
C ARG A 45 -13.13 23.78 -3.15
N GLU A 46 -13.47 22.60 -2.63
CA GLU A 46 -13.13 21.34 -3.29
C GLU A 46 -13.81 21.23 -4.66
N GLN A 47 -15.08 21.62 -4.76
CA GLN A 47 -15.81 21.64 -6.04
C GLN A 47 -15.22 22.62 -7.08
N ARG A 48 -14.40 23.59 -6.67
CA ARG A 48 -13.93 24.70 -7.52
C ARG A 48 -12.42 24.79 -7.64
N GLY A 49 -11.68 23.82 -7.10
CA GLY A 49 -10.21 23.80 -7.13
C GLY A 49 -9.59 25.05 -6.51
N ILE A 50 -10.11 25.50 -5.36
CA ILE A 50 -9.59 26.67 -4.63
C ILE A 50 -8.82 26.19 -3.41
N GLU A 51 -7.50 26.33 -3.47
CA GLU A 51 -6.59 25.88 -2.41
C GLU A 51 -6.74 26.73 -1.15
N ARG A 52 -6.58 26.12 0.02
CA ARG A 52 -6.68 26.83 1.31
C ARG A 52 -5.66 27.97 1.40
N ARG A 53 -4.50 27.80 0.77
CA ARG A 53 -3.44 28.81 0.69
C ARG A 53 -3.87 30.04 -0.11
N GLU A 54 -4.64 29.87 -1.18
CA GLU A 54 -5.16 30.99 -1.98
C GLU A 54 -6.10 31.87 -1.16
N LEU A 55 -6.88 31.30 -0.23
CA LEU A 55 -7.69 32.08 0.69
C LEU A 55 -6.86 32.85 1.72
N GLN A 56 -5.82 32.22 2.26
CA GLN A 56 -4.92 32.88 3.20
C GLN A 56 -4.20 34.05 2.52
N GLU A 57 -3.82 33.89 1.26
CA GLU A 57 -3.31 34.97 0.41
C GLU A 57 -4.37 36.05 0.18
N ALA A 58 -5.63 35.68 -0.07
CA ALA A 58 -6.72 36.64 -0.24
C ALA A 58 -7.03 37.46 1.02
N VAL A 59 -6.94 36.87 2.21
CA VAL A 59 -7.13 37.61 3.47
C VAL A 59 -5.94 38.50 3.79
N LYS A 60 -4.72 38.09 3.42
CA LYS A 60 -3.49 38.82 3.72
C LYS A 60 -3.20 39.95 2.74
N TYR A 61 -3.46 39.72 1.45
CA TYR A 61 -3.05 40.58 0.35
C TYR A 61 -4.21 40.99 -0.56
N GLY A 62 -5.42 40.48 -0.32
CA GLY A 62 -6.60 40.78 -1.13
C GLY A 62 -7.26 42.10 -0.76
N ARG A 63 -8.01 42.63 -1.73
CA ARG A 63 -8.83 43.83 -1.56
C ARG A 63 -10.05 43.50 -0.70
N LYS A 64 -10.16 44.15 0.47
CA LYS A 64 -11.25 43.96 1.44
C LYS A 64 -12.37 44.97 1.23
N GLU A 65 -13.60 44.49 1.09
CA GLU A 65 -14.80 45.31 0.87
C GLU A 65 -15.99 44.76 1.68
N ARG A 66 -17.01 45.59 1.90
CA ARG A 66 -18.23 45.15 2.60
C ARG A 66 -19.06 44.26 1.67
N ALA A 67 -19.43 43.07 2.14
CA ALA A 67 -20.31 42.16 1.42
C ALA A 67 -21.78 42.39 1.82
N ASN A 68 -22.72 41.87 1.02
CA ASN A 68 -24.13 41.89 1.39
C ASN A 68 -24.33 41.17 2.74
N PRO A 69 -25.08 41.76 3.68
CA PRO A 69 -25.31 41.15 4.99
C PRO A 69 -26.04 39.81 4.87
N GLY A 70 -25.89 38.96 5.87
CA GLY A 70 -26.63 37.70 5.95
C GLY A 70 -28.14 37.90 5.99
N ARG A 71 -28.92 36.84 5.78
CA ARG A 71 -30.40 36.87 5.89
C ARG A 71 -30.88 37.32 7.29
N ASP A 72 -30.00 37.21 8.27
CA ASP A 72 -30.11 37.60 9.68
C ASP A 72 -29.50 38.98 9.99
N GLY A 73 -29.06 39.73 8.97
CA GLY A 73 -28.52 41.09 9.11
C GLY A 73 -27.04 41.15 9.50
N GLN A 74 -26.36 40.02 9.68
CA GLN A 74 -24.96 39.98 10.12
C GLN A 74 -24.00 40.58 9.08
N VAL A 75 -23.00 41.34 9.55
CA VAL A 75 -22.00 42.01 8.72
C VAL A 75 -21.04 40.98 8.13
N ARG A 76 -20.73 41.11 6.83
CA ARG A 76 -19.84 40.19 6.11
C ARG A 76 -18.79 40.97 5.33
N TRP A 77 -17.62 40.35 5.15
CA TRP A 77 -16.52 40.93 4.39
C TRP A 77 -16.23 40.11 3.14
N ARG A 78 -15.91 40.79 2.04
CA ARG A 78 -15.45 40.21 0.78
C ARG A 78 -13.98 40.53 0.59
N TYR A 79 -13.19 39.50 0.31
CA TYR A 79 -11.79 39.61 -0.08
C TYR A 79 -11.64 39.13 -1.52
N THR A 80 -10.96 39.90 -2.36
CA THR A 80 -10.67 39.51 -3.74
C THR A 80 -9.16 39.58 -4.00
N HIS A 81 -8.58 38.46 -4.44
CA HIS A 81 -7.15 38.36 -4.74
C HIS A 81 -6.89 37.29 -5.78
N LYS A 82 -6.09 37.61 -6.81
CA LYS A 82 -5.72 36.69 -7.92
C LYS A 82 -6.91 35.94 -8.53
N GLY A 83 -8.01 36.67 -8.78
CA GLY A 83 -9.22 36.09 -9.36
C GLY A 83 -10.07 35.24 -8.40
N VAL A 84 -9.64 35.03 -7.15
CA VAL A 84 -10.42 34.33 -6.12
C VAL A 84 -11.16 35.35 -5.26
N VAL A 85 -12.46 35.15 -5.09
CA VAL A 85 -13.33 35.89 -4.18
C VAL A 85 -13.64 35.02 -2.97
N TYR A 86 -13.46 35.58 -1.79
CA TYR A 86 -13.59 34.94 -0.50
C TYR A 86 -14.49 35.76 0.42
N ILE A 87 -15.58 35.17 0.92
CA ILE A 87 -16.52 35.83 1.83
C ILE A 87 -16.34 35.29 3.24
N THR A 88 -16.20 36.20 4.18
CA THR A 88 -16.10 35.90 5.61
C THR A 88 -17.22 36.51 6.42
N ASP A 89 -17.34 36.02 7.65
CA ASP A 89 -18.03 36.69 8.74
C ASP A 89 -17.37 38.05 9.11
N GLU A 90 -17.98 38.75 10.07
CA GLU A 90 -17.51 40.03 10.59
C GLU A 90 -16.10 39.98 11.17
N THR A 91 -15.68 38.82 11.71
CA THR A 91 -14.37 38.61 12.30
C THR A 91 -13.26 38.41 11.27
N SER A 92 -13.61 38.21 9.99
CA SER A 92 -12.67 37.89 8.91
C SER A 92 -11.88 36.59 9.10
N ARG A 93 -12.32 35.72 10.01
CA ARG A 93 -11.67 34.45 10.31
C ARG A 93 -12.46 33.23 9.87
N HIS A 94 -13.79 33.36 9.69
CA HIS A 94 -14.63 32.25 9.29
C HIS A 94 -15.00 32.35 7.82
N GLU A 95 -14.67 31.31 7.05
CA GLU A 95 -15.10 31.20 5.64
C GLU A 95 -16.58 30.85 5.58
N ILE A 96 -17.32 31.69 4.87
CA ILE A 96 -18.71 31.43 4.50
C ILE A 96 -18.75 30.76 3.13
N THR A 97 -18.10 31.34 2.11
CA THR A 97 -18.03 30.78 0.75
C THR A 97 -16.93 31.42 -0.09
N SER A 98 -16.54 30.78 -1.20
CA SER A 98 -15.52 31.27 -2.13
C SER A 98 -15.77 30.84 -3.58
N TRP A 99 -15.30 31.64 -4.54
CA TRP A 99 -15.43 31.39 -5.99
C TRP A 99 -14.33 32.08 -6.80
N ARG A 100 -14.12 31.66 -8.06
CA ARG A 100 -13.27 32.38 -9.02
C ARG A 100 -14.12 33.37 -9.84
N LEU A 101 -13.57 34.52 -10.18
CA LEU A 101 -14.15 35.45 -11.14
C LEU A 101 -13.84 34.94 -12.55
N ASP A 102 -14.86 34.88 -13.40
CA ASP A 102 -14.81 34.24 -14.72
C ASP A 102 -13.85 34.94 -15.72
N ASP A 103 -13.27 36.09 -15.37
CA ASP A 103 -12.38 36.91 -16.22
C ASP A 103 -10.92 37.05 -15.70
N ALA A 104 -10.44 36.16 -14.83
CA ALA A 104 -9.04 36.23 -14.39
C ALA A 104 -8.09 35.65 -15.46
N PRO A 105 -7.09 36.40 -15.97
CA PRO A 105 -6.20 35.91 -17.01
C PRO A 105 -5.39 34.71 -16.52
N ASP A 106 -5.35 33.65 -17.33
CA ASP A 106 -4.50 32.48 -17.15
C ASP A 106 -3.06 32.92 -16.86
N VAL A 107 -2.64 32.76 -15.61
CA VAL A 107 -1.22 32.77 -15.28
C VAL A 107 -0.76 31.33 -15.50
N PRO A 108 0.05 31.04 -16.55
CA PRO A 108 0.57 29.70 -16.74
C PRO A 108 1.37 29.32 -15.50
N PRO A 109 1.27 28.06 -15.02
CA PRO A 109 2.11 27.61 -13.93
C PRO A 109 3.57 27.86 -14.29
N ALA A 110 4.30 28.50 -13.37
CA ALA A 110 5.72 28.81 -13.52
C ALA A 110 6.45 27.59 -14.08
N ALA A 111 7.21 27.81 -15.16
CA ALA A 111 7.94 26.79 -15.88
C ALA A 111 8.61 25.82 -14.90
N ILE A 112 8.12 24.57 -14.92
CA ILE A 112 8.81 23.44 -14.33
C ILE A 112 10.15 23.39 -15.07
N GLY A 113 11.23 23.76 -14.38
CA GLY A 113 12.58 23.52 -14.84
C GLY A 113 12.73 22.05 -15.24
N PRO A 114 13.68 21.73 -16.14
CA PRO A 114 13.75 20.43 -16.79
C PRO A 114 13.59 19.31 -15.76
N ALA A 115 12.62 18.44 -15.99
CA ALA A 115 12.28 17.31 -15.12
C ALA A 115 13.53 16.44 -14.92
N GLY A 116 14.22 16.63 -13.79
CA GLY A 116 15.27 15.75 -13.34
C GLY A 116 14.64 14.40 -13.00
N GLY A 117 15.01 13.34 -13.72
CA GLY A 117 14.56 11.99 -13.44
C GLY A 117 14.81 11.61 -11.97
N GLY A 118 13.73 11.46 -11.19
CA GLY A 118 13.79 11.45 -9.73
C GLY A 118 14.62 10.29 -9.17
N THR A 119 15.65 10.62 -8.41
CA THR A 119 16.45 9.67 -7.61
C THR A 119 15.73 9.31 -6.32
N ALA A 120 15.76 8.05 -5.89
CA ALA A 120 15.23 7.63 -4.59
C ALA A 120 16.25 7.82 -3.47
N HIS A 121 15.83 8.25 -2.29
CA HIS A 121 16.69 8.27 -1.10
C HIS A 121 16.21 7.21 -0.10
N VAL A 122 17.08 6.24 0.16
CA VAL A 122 16.84 5.13 1.08
C VAL A 122 17.60 5.37 2.38
N ILE A 123 16.87 5.59 3.45
CA ILE A 123 17.39 5.80 4.80
C ILE A 123 17.20 4.51 5.58
N VAL A 124 18.30 3.83 5.88
CA VAL A 124 18.31 2.59 6.66
C VAL A 124 18.70 2.91 8.09
N VAL A 125 17.83 2.61 9.05
CA VAL A 125 18.10 2.67 10.49
C VAL A 125 18.35 1.24 10.97
N VAL A 126 19.53 0.99 11.54
CA VAL A 126 19.95 -0.33 12.03
C VAL A 126 20.15 -0.29 13.53
N ASP A 127 19.50 -1.21 14.24
CA ASP A 127 19.76 -1.43 15.65
C ASP A 127 21.17 -1.95 15.89
N HIS A 128 21.88 -1.27 16.79
CA HIS A 128 23.22 -1.59 17.23
C HIS A 128 23.29 -1.70 18.76
N SER A 129 22.15 -1.98 19.40
CA SER A 129 21.99 -2.23 20.82
C SER A 129 22.70 -3.52 21.29
N GLY A 130 22.92 -3.64 22.60
CA GLY A 130 23.60 -4.81 23.18
C GLY A 130 22.93 -6.16 22.89
N SER A 131 21.61 -6.20 22.68
CA SER A 131 20.86 -7.43 22.33
C SER A 131 21.22 -7.96 20.94
N MET A 132 21.66 -7.08 20.03
CA MET A 132 22.08 -7.43 18.68
C MET A 132 23.41 -8.20 18.62
N ARG A 133 24.10 -8.38 19.76
CA ARG A 133 25.34 -9.17 19.88
C ARG A 133 25.11 -10.67 19.94
N LYS A 134 23.88 -11.13 20.18
CA LYS A 134 23.59 -12.55 20.37
C LYS A 134 23.99 -13.35 19.13
N ASP A 135 24.65 -14.48 19.36
CA ASP A 135 25.02 -15.47 18.35
C ASP A 135 23.90 -16.52 18.25
N ASP A 136 22.74 -16.08 17.78
CA ASP A 136 21.54 -16.90 17.64
C ASP A 136 20.94 -16.86 16.23
N VAL A 137 21.72 -16.36 15.27
CA VAL A 137 21.38 -16.37 13.84
C VAL A 137 22.27 -17.41 13.15
N PRO A 138 21.71 -18.51 12.62
CA PRO A 138 22.51 -19.56 11.99
C PRO A 138 23.44 -19.02 10.89
N GLY A 139 24.74 -19.29 11.03
CA GLY A 139 25.77 -18.90 10.07
C GLY A 139 26.41 -17.52 10.30
N TYR A 140 26.05 -16.82 11.37
CA TYR A 140 26.59 -15.48 11.69
C TYR A 140 26.94 -15.36 13.16
N VAL A 141 28.09 -14.73 13.45
CA VAL A 141 28.61 -14.52 14.82
C VAL A 141 27.79 -13.52 15.66
N SER A 142 26.86 -12.79 15.05
CA SER A 142 25.92 -11.89 15.73
C SER A 142 24.74 -11.52 14.84
N ARG A 143 23.62 -11.11 15.44
CA ARG A 143 22.47 -10.51 14.73
C ARG A 143 22.90 -9.30 13.88
N THR A 144 23.76 -8.43 14.44
CA THR A 144 24.35 -7.29 13.72
C THR A 144 25.10 -7.72 12.45
N ALA A 145 25.94 -8.76 12.55
CA ALA A 145 26.70 -9.27 11.40
C ALA A 145 25.76 -9.77 10.30
N ALA A 146 24.69 -10.48 10.67
CA ALA A 146 23.66 -10.93 9.73
C ALA A 146 22.96 -9.77 9.02
N VAL A 147 22.60 -8.70 9.73
CA VAL A 147 21.95 -7.51 9.14
C VAL A 147 22.85 -6.83 8.13
N TYR A 148 24.12 -6.55 8.47
CA TYR A 148 25.04 -5.86 7.57
C TYR A 148 25.42 -6.70 6.34
N ASP A 149 25.60 -8.01 6.50
CA ASP A 149 25.85 -8.90 5.36
C ASP A 149 24.65 -8.95 4.40
N CYS A 150 23.42 -9.04 4.94
CA CYS A 150 22.21 -9.01 4.12
C CYS A 150 21.99 -7.64 3.45
N LEU A 151 22.26 -6.52 4.14
CA LEU A 151 22.23 -5.19 3.53
C LEU A 151 23.21 -5.08 2.35
N ALA A 152 24.44 -5.57 2.52
CA ALA A 152 25.44 -5.55 1.46
C ALA A 152 25.01 -6.39 0.26
N ARG A 153 24.63 -7.65 0.50
CA ARG A 153 24.33 -8.63 -0.55
C ARG A 153 22.97 -8.41 -1.22
N ASP A 154 21.96 -8.01 -0.48
CA ASP A 154 20.56 -8.06 -0.92
C ASP A 154 19.98 -6.66 -1.23
N LEU A 155 20.59 -5.57 -0.72
CA LEU A 155 20.20 -4.19 -1.04
C LEU A 155 21.20 -3.49 -1.98
N VAL A 156 22.51 -3.59 -1.74
CA VAL A 156 23.54 -2.82 -2.49
C VAL A 156 24.10 -3.60 -3.68
N GLU A 157 24.52 -4.85 -3.51
CA GLU A 157 25.12 -5.66 -4.59
C GLU A 157 24.23 -5.82 -5.83
N PRO A 158 22.90 -5.96 -5.75
CA PRO A 158 22.04 -6.02 -6.94
C PRO A 158 22.06 -4.71 -7.74
N GLN A 159 22.31 -3.58 -7.08
CA GLN A 159 22.32 -2.25 -7.72
C GLN A 159 23.57 -2.04 -8.59
N LEU A 160 24.67 -2.72 -8.26
CA LEU A 160 25.91 -2.71 -9.05
C LEU A 160 25.79 -3.44 -10.39
N LYS A 161 24.84 -4.38 -10.48
CA LYS A 161 24.61 -5.23 -11.65
C LYS A 161 23.60 -4.64 -12.64
N LEU A 162 23.05 -3.44 -12.35
CA LEU A 162 22.08 -2.76 -13.20
C LEU A 162 22.78 -1.97 -14.31
N GLU A 163 22.43 -2.27 -15.56
CA GLU A 163 22.85 -1.47 -16.72
C GLU A 163 22.21 -0.07 -16.66
N GLY A 164 23.03 0.99 -16.72
CA GLY A 164 22.57 2.39 -16.61
C GLY A 164 22.76 3.05 -15.24
N GLY A 165 23.34 2.34 -14.26
CA GLY A 165 23.65 2.87 -12.92
C GLY A 165 22.43 3.00 -12.02
N SER A 166 22.66 3.01 -10.70
CA SER A 166 21.57 3.08 -9.73
C SER A 166 21.11 4.52 -9.48
N ARG A 167 19.81 4.79 -9.68
CA ARG A 167 19.18 6.07 -9.33
C ARG A 167 18.71 6.09 -7.86
N MET A 168 19.56 5.63 -6.95
CA MET A 168 19.30 5.72 -5.51
C MET A 168 20.51 6.25 -4.73
N GLU A 169 20.20 6.94 -3.64
CA GLU A 169 21.15 7.32 -2.60
C GLU A 169 20.81 6.53 -1.34
N VAL A 170 21.82 6.09 -0.60
CA VAL A 170 21.66 5.38 0.66
C VAL A 170 22.25 6.20 1.79
N SER A 171 21.46 6.41 2.84
CA SER A 171 21.94 6.88 4.14
C SER A 171 21.75 5.78 5.18
N LEU A 172 22.71 5.66 6.10
CA LEU A 172 22.70 4.64 7.15
C LEU A 172 22.78 5.34 8.50
N ILE A 173 21.82 5.03 9.36
CA ILE A 173 21.75 5.47 10.75
C ILE A 173 21.99 4.25 11.64
N GLN A 174 22.92 4.37 12.59
CA GLN A 174 23.16 3.36 13.61
C GLN A 174 22.54 3.80 14.93
N MET A 175 21.73 2.93 15.53
CA MET A 175 21.19 3.11 16.88
C MET A 175 22.19 2.52 17.89
N GLN A 176 23.01 3.39 18.47
CA GLN A 176 23.93 3.05 19.56
C GLN A 176 23.64 3.95 20.76
N GLY A 177 24.60 4.22 21.65
CA GLY A 177 24.42 5.17 22.76
C GLY A 177 23.87 6.56 22.36
N ALA A 178 24.04 6.95 21.10
CA ALA A 178 23.31 8.01 20.41
C ALA A 178 22.96 7.53 18.98
N ALA A 179 22.01 8.19 18.31
CA ALA A 179 21.75 7.92 16.89
C ALA A 179 22.81 8.61 16.02
N GLU A 180 23.61 7.83 15.29
CA GLU A 180 24.69 8.34 14.44
C GLU A 180 24.37 8.09 12.96
N VAL A 181 24.44 9.15 12.15
CA VAL A 181 24.38 9.05 10.68
C VAL A 181 25.76 8.66 10.17
N VAL A 182 26.00 7.35 10.04
CA VAL A 182 27.33 6.80 9.65
C VAL A 182 27.57 6.83 8.14
N LEU A 183 26.53 7.08 7.35
CA LEU A 183 26.60 7.26 5.91
C LEU A 183 25.51 8.25 5.50
N ARG A 184 25.87 9.23 4.69
CA ARG A 184 24.95 10.24 4.18
C ARG A 184 24.97 10.22 2.65
N ARG A 185 23.84 9.88 2.04
CA ARG A 185 23.55 10.05 0.60
C ARG A 185 24.58 9.44 -0.36
N HIS A 186 25.05 8.23 -0.06
CA HIS A 186 26.02 7.55 -0.92
C HIS A 186 25.32 6.82 -2.06
N SER A 187 25.84 6.93 -3.29
CA SER A 187 25.39 6.09 -4.40
C SER A 187 25.82 4.63 -4.15
N PRO A 188 25.05 3.62 -4.59
CA PRO A 188 25.41 2.22 -4.40
C PRO A 188 26.49 1.81 -5.40
N ASP A 189 27.74 1.96 -4.97
CA ASP A 189 28.94 1.59 -5.69
C ASP A 189 29.77 0.54 -4.92
N ALA A 190 30.91 0.14 -5.49
CA ALA A 190 31.78 -0.87 -4.90
C ALA A 190 32.41 -0.41 -3.58
N GLU A 191 32.56 0.90 -3.39
CA GLU A 191 33.06 1.51 -2.16
C GLU A 191 32.03 1.38 -1.04
N LEU A 192 30.76 1.71 -1.31
CA LEU A 192 29.65 1.51 -0.39
C LEU A 192 29.50 0.05 0.00
N LEU A 193 29.55 -0.86 -0.98
CA LEU A 193 29.46 -2.30 -0.73
C LEU A 193 30.56 -2.75 0.23
N SER A 194 31.80 -2.32 -0.01
CA SER A 194 32.95 -2.63 0.83
C SER A 194 32.81 -2.02 2.23
N TYR A 195 32.29 -0.79 2.33
CA TYR A 195 32.03 -0.11 3.59
C TYR A 195 31.00 -0.86 4.46
N ILE A 196 29.85 -1.23 3.89
CA ILE A 196 28.80 -1.98 4.59
C ILE A 196 29.33 -3.36 5.01
N ARG A 197 30.08 -4.06 4.16
CA ARG A 197 30.69 -5.36 4.52
C ARG A 197 31.65 -5.24 5.70
N ARG A 198 32.45 -4.18 5.79
CA ARG A 198 33.33 -3.93 6.95
C ARG A 198 32.55 -3.74 8.26
N ARG A 199 31.34 -3.15 8.20
CA ARG A 199 30.47 -2.94 9.36
C ARG A 199 29.92 -4.24 9.94
N SER A 200 29.96 -5.38 9.25
CA SER A 200 29.63 -6.69 9.84
C SER A 200 30.51 -7.05 11.06
N LYS A 201 31.70 -6.45 11.16
CA LYS A 201 32.66 -6.62 12.26
C LYS A 201 32.48 -5.60 13.39
N SER A 202 31.51 -4.69 13.27
CA SER A 202 31.29 -3.63 14.26
C SER A 202 30.62 -4.18 15.52
N TYR A 203 31.00 -3.61 16.67
CA TYR A 203 30.62 -4.13 17.98
C TYR A 203 29.42 -3.37 18.53
N ALA A 204 28.26 -4.05 18.63
CA ALA A 204 27.03 -3.47 19.14
C ALA A 204 27.10 -3.18 20.64
N ARG A 205 26.60 -2.02 21.08
CA ARG A 205 26.69 -1.52 22.47
C ARG A 205 25.48 -0.63 22.78
N SER A 206 25.15 -0.52 24.07
CA SER A 206 24.13 0.40 24.60
C SER A 206 22.67 -0.02 24.30
N HIS A 207 21.77 0.93 24.46
CA HIS A 207 20.31 0.83 24.43
C HIS A 207 19.74 1.20 23.04
N GLY A 208 18.64 0.57 22.63
CA GLY A 208 17.93 0.90 21.38
C GLY A 208 17.17 2.22 21.52
N ASN A 209 17.65 3.26 20.85
CA ASN A 209 17.16 4.65 20.95
C ASN A 209 16.39 5.08 19.70
N TYR A 210 15.09 4.81 19.68
CA TYR A 210 14.24 5.06 18.52
C TYR A 210 14.01 6.56 18.27
N LEU A 211 13.80 7.35 19.32
CA LEU A 211 13.45 8.77 19.15
C LEU A 211 14.61 9.56 18.51
N PRO A 212 15.86 9.46 19.00
CA PRO A 212 17.00 10.07 18.32
C PRO A 212 17.19 9.58 16.88
N ALA A 213 16.97 8.29 16.61
CA ALA A 213 17.15 7.72 15.28
C ALA A 213 16.09 8.21 14.28
N LEU A 214 14.84 8.29 14.71
CA LEU A 214 13.75 8.86 13.94
C LEU A 214 13.96 10.37 13.70
N GLN A 215 14.48 11.09 14.68
CA GLN A 215 14.82 12.50 14.51
C GLN A 215 15.94 12.69 13.47
N ALA A 216 17.01 11.89 13.54
CA ALA A 216 18.08 11.91 12.55
C ALA A 216 17.58 11.57 11.14
N ALA A 217 16.64 10.62 11.02
CA ALA A 217 15.99 10.30 9.75
C ALA A 217 15.14 11.47 9.23
N LEU A 218 14.36 12.12 10.10
CA LEU A 218 13.56 13.30 9.74
C LEU A 218 14.44 14.45 9.27
N ASP A 219 15.60 14.68 9.90
CA ASP A 219 16.54 15.72 9.51
C ASP A 219 17.21 15.43 8.16
N LEU A 220 17.55 14.17 7.87
CA LEU A 220 17.98 13.77 6.52
C LEU A 220 16.88 14.03 5.49
N MET A 221 15.63 13.66 5.80
CA MET A 221 14.52 13.84 4.88
C MET A 221 14.11 15.30 4.67
N ARG A 222 14.32 16.19 5.65
CA ARG A 222 14.08 17.64 5.53
C ARG A 222 14.88 18.26 4.39
N GLU A 223 16.11 17.81 4.20
CA GLU A 223 16.95 18.26 3.08
C GLU A 223 16.42 17.80 1.72
N ASP A 224 15.67 16.70 1.68
CA ASP A 224 15.03 16.19 0.46
C ASP A 224 13.71 16.88 0.10
N ALA A 225 13.16 17.68 1.01
CA ALA A 225 11.90 18.39 0.79
C ALA A 225 11.95 19.25 -0.49
N ALA A 226 13.12 19.83 -0.81
CA ALA A 226 13.33 20.66 -1.98
C ALA A 226 13.56 19.88 -3.29
N GLN A 227 13.95 18.60 -3.23
CA GLN A 227 14.47 17.84 -4.38
C GLN A 227 13.46 16.87 -5.00
N GLN A 228 12.20 16.85 -4.54
CA GLN A 228 11.12 15.97 -5.02
C GLN A 228 11.47 14.46 -5.07
N LYS A 229 12.46 14.00 -4.28
CA LYS A 229 12.87 12.59 -4.20
C LYS A 229 11.78 11.71 -3.58
N GLN A 230 11.74 10.44 -3.98
CA GLN A 230 10.97 9.39 -3.28
C GLN A 230 11.77 8.93 -2.06
N LEU A 231 11.11 8.83 -0.91
CA LEU A 231 11.77 8.63 0.37
C LEU A 231 11.39 7.28 0.98
N PHE A 232 12.39 6.49 1.35
CA PHE A 232 12.20 5.18 1.95
C PHE A 232 12.91 5.13 3.29
N LEU A 233 12.12 4.96 4.36
CA LEU A 233 12.64 4.63 5.67
C LEU A 233 12.59 3.11 5.85
N VAL A 234 13.74 2.49 6.11
CA VAL A 234 13.84 1.09 6.52
C VAL A 234 14.34 1.07 7.95
N PHE A 235 13.52 0.60 8.89
CA PHE A 235 13.82 0.63 10.32
C PHE A 235 13.95 -0.80 10.87
N LEU A 236 15.17 -1.22 11.21
CA LEU A 236 15.48 -2.56 11.69
C LEU A 236 15.79 -2.56 13.18
N SER A 237 15.11 -3.42 13.95
CA SER A 237 15.36 -3.58 15.39
C SER A 237 14.98 -4.97 15.90
N ASP A 238 15.65 -5.43 16.95
CA ASP A 238 15.41 -6.72 17.59
C ASP A 238 14.46 -6.70 18.79
N GLY A 239 13.91 -5.54 19.14
CA GLY A 239 12.94 -5.44 20.22
C GLY A 239 12.29 -4.06 20.40
N ALA A 240 11.73 -3.87 21.60
CA ALA A 240 11.05 -2.63 21.98
C ALA A 240 12.04 -1.50 22.28
N PRO A 241 11.64 -0.25 22.04
CA PRO A 241 12.53 0.88 22.25
C PRO A 241 12.77 1.17 23.74
N SER A 242 13.98 1.61 24.05
CA SER A 242 14.44 1.81 25.44
C SER A 242 14.50 3.28 25.87
N ASP A 243 14.16 4.24 25.00
CA ASP A 243 14.20 5.69 25.28
C ASP A 243 13.36 6.10 26.51
N HIS A 244 12.40 5.26 26.92
CA HIS A 244 11.59 5.47 28.12
C HIS A 244 12.41 5.47 29.42
N THR A 245 13.65 4.94 29.42
CA THR A 245 14.53 4.91 30.60
C THR A 245 14.99 6.29 31.05
N ASP A 246 15.14 7.21 30.10
CA ASP A 246 15.68 8.55 30.36
C ASP A 246 14.61 9.65 30.43
N MET A 247 13.35 9.29 30.16
CA MET A 247 12.21 10.19 30.18
C MET A 247 11.65 10.42 31.58
N ASP A 248 11.29 11.66 31.87
CA ASP A 248 10.54 12.03 33.08
C ASP A 248 9.08 11.59 32.96
N CYS A 249 8.51 11.13 34.06
CA CYS A 249 7.06 10.96 34.16
C CYS A 249 6.36 12.33 34.20
N PRO A 250 5.02 12.39 34.06
CA PRO A 250 4.27 13.65 34.12
C PRO A 250 4.47 14.48 35.40
N HIS A 251 4.99 13.86 36.46
CA HIS A 251 5.29 14.50 37.74
C HIS A 251 6.79 14.87 37.91
N GLY A 252 7.61 14.70 36.86
CA GLY A 252 9.03 15.10 36.87
C GLY A 252 10.02 14.05 37.41
N PHE A 253 9.62 12.78 37.57
CA PHE A 253 10.49 11.72 38.09
C PHE A 253 10.92 10.74 37.00
N LYS A 254 12.22 10.37 36.97
CA LYS A 254 12.76 9.31 36.10
C LYS A 254 12.51 7.91 36.64
N VAL A 255 11.27 7.45 36.55
CA VAL A 255 10.77 6.20 37.18
C VAL A 255 11.39 4.88 36.68
N TRP A 256 12.26 4.96 35.67
CA TRP A 256 12.99 3.85 35.06
C TRP A 256 14.50 3.88 35.33
N GLN A 257 15.00 4.89 36.06
CA GLN A 257 16.38 4.95 36.55
C GLN A 257 16.51 4.20 37.87
N GLU A 258 17.71 3.70 38.16
CA GLU A 258 18.02 3.13 39.47
C GLU A 258 17.97 4.22 40.54
N ASP A 259 17.31 3.93 41.67
CA ASP A 259 17.30 4.79 42.84
C ASP A 259 18.67 4.67 43.54
N PRO A 260 19.45 5.75 43.64
CA PRO A 260 20.75 5.72 44.32
C PRO A 260 20.66 5.25 45.77
N ASN A 261 19.52 5.52 46.42
CA ASN A 261 19.23 5.16 47.80
C ASN A 261 18.37 3.88 47.91
N GLY A 262 18.03 3.25 46.78
CA GLY A 262 17.18 2.07 46.70
C GLY A 262 17.90 0.79 47.12
N VAL A 263 17.11 -0.17 47.63
CA VAL A 263 17.62 -1.49 48.02
C VAL A 263 18.15 -2.24 46.79
N VAL A 264 19.36 -2.81 46.91
CA VAL A 264 19.91 -3.73 45.91
C VAL A 264 19.17 -5.06 46.02
N ARG A 265 18.56 -5.52 44.93
CA ARG A 265 17.84 -6.79 44.87
C ARG A 265 18.83 -7.95 44.70
N ALA A 266 18.37 -9.18 45.00
CA ALA A 266 19.17 -10.40 44.89
C ALA A 266 19.79 -10.66 43.50
N ASN A 267 19.26 -10.03 42.44
CA ASN A 267 19.81 -10.10 41.08
C ASN A 267 20.87 -9.02 40.78
N GLY A 268 21.37 -8.32 41.80
CA GLY A 268 22.37 -7.25 41.68
C GLY A 268 21.84 -5.91 41.17
N LYS A 269 20.56 -5.82 40.79
CA LYS A 269 19.95 -4.56 40.30
C LYS A 269 19.38 -3.74 41.44
N ARG A 270 19.58 -2.43 41.40
CA ARG A 270 18.97 -1.51 42.38
C ARG A 270 17.48 -1.33 42.10
N GLN A 271 16.73 -1.02 43.15
CA GLN A 271 15.33 -0.63 43.00
C GLN A 271 15.22 0.60 42.09
N LEU A 272 14.22 0.63 41.20
CA LEU A 272 13.96 1.79 40.36
C LEU A 272 13.30 2.91 41.16
N VAL A 273 13.58 4.17 40.77
CA VAL A 273 12.94 5.36 41.33
C VAL A 273 11.42 5.20 41.31
N ASN A 274 10.76 5.42 42.45
CA ASN A 274 9.31 5.44 42.55
C ASN A 274 8.81 6.89 42.55
N CYS A 275 7.84 7.18 41.68
CA CYS A 275 7.15 8.46 41.72
C CYS A 275 6.15 8.46 42.90
N PRO A 276 6.22 9.42 43.84
CA PRO A 276 5.31 9.50 45.00
C PRO A 276 3.83 9.60 44.62
N PHE A 277 3.56 10.13 43.42
CA PHE A 277 2.21 10.28 42.86
C PHE A 277 1.74 9.03 42.10
N SER A 278 2.62 8.06 41.83
CA SER A 278 2.23 6.80 41.19
C SER A 278 1.61 5.88 42.23
N SER A 279 0.41 5.39 41.97
CA SER A 279 -0.30 4.49 42.88
C SER A 279 -1.20 3.55 42.10
N LYS A 280 -1.00 2.24 42.34
CA LYS A 280 -1.94 1.20 41.88
C LYS A 280 -3.35 1.42 42.43
N LYS A 281 -3.49 2.01 43.63
CA LYS A 281 -4.80 2.34 44.23
C LYS A 281 -5.53 3.50 43.53
N ARG A 282 -4.80 4.37 42.82
CA ARG A 282 -5.35 5.50 42.05
C ARG A 282 -5.36 5.22 40.54
N ALA A 283 -5.08 3.98 40.12
CA ALA A 283 -4.91 3.57 38.72
C ALA A 283 -3.86 4.40 37.91
N ILE A 284 -2.95 5.11 38.59
CA ILE A 284 -1.90 5.90 37.95
C ILE A 284 -0.58 5.13 38.03
N ASP A 285 -0.25 4.45 36.93
CA ASP A 285 1.06 3.82 36.73
C ASP A 285 1.96 4.75 35.88
N CYS A 286 2.84 5.49 36.54
CA CYS A 286 3.76 6.42 35.87
C CYS A 286 4.72 5.69 34.92
N ARG A 287 5.06 4.43 35.19
CA ARG A 287 5.95 3.65 34.32
C ARG A 287 5.26 3.31 33.00
N TYR A 288 4.00 2.91 33.07
CA TYR A 288 3.15 2.73 31.90
C TYR A 288 2.95 4.04 31.12
N LEU A 289 2.66 5.15 31.80
CA LEU A 289 2.45 6.45 31.16
C LEU A 289 3.70 6.94 30.39
N VAL A 290 4.90 6.74 30.95
CA VAL A 290 6.15 7.10 30.26
C VAL A 290 6.33 6.27 28.99
N LYS A 291 6.12 4.95 29.05
CA LYS A 291 6.16 4.08 27.87
C LYS A 291 5.13 4.48 26.81
N LYS A 292 3.89 4.77 27.23
CA LYS A 292 2.83 5.23 26.33
C LYS A 292 3.18 6.55 25.65
N ALA A 293 3.68 7.53 26.40
CA ALA A 293 4.10 8.83 25.88
C ALA A 293 5.26 8.70 24.88
N MET A 294 6.20 7.81 25.18
CA MET A 294 7.33 7.52 24.31
C MET A 294 6.91 6.90 22.97
N ASN A 295 6.00 5.91 23.01
CA ASN A 295 5.42 5.32 21.80
C ASN A 295 4.71 6.38 20.95
N GLU A 296 3.91 7.25 21.57
CA GLU A 296 3.20 8.33 20.87
C GLU A 296 4.16 9.34 20.22
N LYS A 297 5.30 9.64 20.85
CA LYS A 297 6.36 10.46 20.25
C LYS A 297 6.96 9.82 18.99
N CYS A 298 7.18 8.50 18.99
CA CYS A 298 7.66 7.78 17.80
C CYS A 298 6.65 7.90 16.64
N LEU A 299 5.36 7.66 16.91
CA LEU A 299 4.31 7.79 15.91
C LEU A 299 4.17 9.22 15.39
N THR A 300 4.26 10.20 16.29
CA THR A 300 4.21 11.63 15.95
C THR A 300 5.38 12.02 15.04
N CYS A 301 6.58 11.48 15.26
CA CYS A 301 7.72 11.72 14.37
C CYS A 301 7.44 11.21 12.95
N ILE A 302 6.90 9.99 12.80
CA ILE A 302 6.51 9.44 11.50
C ILE A 302 5.39 10.28 10.84
N ARG A 303 4.38 10.72 11.59
CA ARG A 303 3.35 11.65 11.07
C ARG A 303 3.98 12.94 10.55
N THR A 304 4.91 13.50 11.33
CA THR A 304 5.65 14.71 10.96
C THR A 304 6.43 14.54 9.66
N MET A 305 7.07 13.37 9.44
CA MET A 305 7.72 13.05 8.17
C MET A 305 6.73 13.11 6.99
N GLY A 306 5.57 12.45 7.14
CA GLY A 306 4.53 12.44 6.10
C GLY A 306 3.90 13.81 5.84
N ASP A 307 3.60 14.57 6.88
CA ASP A 307 2.97 15.90 6.77
C ASP A 307 3.94 16.92 6.14
N LEU A 308 5.25 16.80 6.40
CA LEU A 308 6.26 17.67 5.84
C LEU A 308 6.53 17.39 4.35
N LEU A 309 6.53 16.13 3.95
CA LEU A 309 7.12 15.70 2.66
C LEU A 309 6.07 15.19 1.67
N GLY A 310 4.83 15.00 2.13
CA GLY A 310 3.75 14.35 1.40
C GLY A 310 3.59 12.90 1.88
N ARG A 311 2.40 12.56 2.38
CA ARG A 311 2.12 11.24 3.01
C ARG A 311 2.33 10.08 2.04
N ASP A 312 2.15 10.31 0.74
CA ASP A 312 2.34 9.32 -0.32
C ASP A 312 3.79 9.27 -0.86
N ARG A 313 4.63 10.22 -0.47
CA ARG A 313 6.05 10.28 -0.89
C ARG A 313 7.00 9.57 0.08
N VAL A 314 6.53 9.26 1.28
CA VAL A 314 7.32 8.63 2.35
C VAL A 314 6.83 7.21 2.55
N SER A 315 7.69 6.24 2.24
CA SER A 315 7.45 4.83 2.55
C SER A 315 8.13 4.45 3.86
N VAL A 316 7.39 3.83 4.78
CA VAL A 316 7.90 3.42 6.10
C VAL A 316 7.85 1.91 6.22
N ASN A 317 9.02 1.29 6.23
CA ASN A 317 9.18 -0.15 6.31
C ASN A 317 9.88 -0.52 7.62
N THR A 318 9.19 -1.20 8.51
CA THR A 318 9.74 -1.64 9.79
C THR A 318 9.98 -3.13 9.79
N VAL A 319 11.17 -3.55 10.24
CA VAL A 319 11.62 -4.94 10.25
C VAL A 319 11.93 -5.33 11.69
N ALA A 320 11.10 -6.21 12.23
CA ALA A 320 11.33 -6.84 13.53
C ALA A 320 12.24 -8.06 13.34
N PHE A 321 13.46 -8.00 13.88
CA PHE A 321 14.49 -9.03 13.73
C PHE A 321 14.90 -9.58 15.08
N GLY A 322 14.03 -10.38 15.69
CA GLY A 322 14.27 -10.97 16.99
C GLY A 322 13.38 -12.19 17.26
N PRO A 323 13.55 -12.86 18.42
CA PRO A 323 12.72 -13.98 18.83
C PRO A 323 11.22 -13.64 18.83
N ALA A 324 10.36 -14.65 18.63
CA ALA A 324 8.91 -14.46 18.59
C ALA A 324 8.32 -13.84 19.87
N ALA A 325 8.98 -14.04 21.01
CA ALA A 325 8.62 -13.56 22.34
C ALA A 325 8.98 -12.08 22.62
N GLU A 326 9.75 -11.43 21.75
CA GLU A 326 10.06 -10.00 21.89
C GLU A 326 8.87 -9.12 21.51
N ASP A 327 8.79 -7.93 22.12
CA ASP A 327 7.74 -6.94 21.85
C ASP A 327 8.10 -6.04 20.66
N PHE A 328 7.30 -6.11 19.61
CA PHE A 328 7.44 -5.31 18.39
C PHE A 328 6.27 -4.36 18.13
N ALA A 329 5.39 -4.14 19.11
CA ALA A 329 4.17 -3.36 18.94
C ALA A 329 4.44 -1.95 18.42
N VAL A 330 5.54 -1.32 18.85
CA VAL A 330 5.92 0.03 18.40
C VAL A 330 6.32 0.04 16.92
N LEU A 331 7.12 -0.92 16.47
CA LEU A 331 7.51 -1.05 15.06
C LEU A 331 6.29 -1.27 14.15
N GLN A 332 5.35 -2.12 14.60
CA GLN A 332 4.11 -2.38 13.87
C GLN A 332 3.19 -1.15 13.85
N ALA A 333 3.13 -0.40 14.95
CA ALA A 333 2.35 0.84 15.00
C ALA A 333 2.94 1.92 14.09
N MET A 334 4.27 2.07 14.07
CA MET A 334 4.99 3.02 13.21
C MET A 334 4.72 2.77 11.71
N SER A 335 4.72 1.51 11.27
CA SER A 335 4.43 1.21 9.87
C SER A 335 3.01 1.60 9.47
N LYS A 336 2.04 1.56 10.38
CA LYS A 336 0.63 1.87 10.08
C LYS A 336 0.32 3.37 10.02
N VAL A 337 1.28 4.24 10.34
CA VAL A 337 1.05 5.70 10.43
C VAL A 337 0.84 6.34 9.06
N LEU A 338 1.60 5.90 8.05
CA LEU A 338 1.55 6.44 6.69
C LEU A 338 0.93 5.42 5.72
N PRO A 339 0.33 5.88 4.60
CA PRO A 339 -0.33 4.99 3.63
C PRO A 339 0.62 3.93 3.04
N ARG A 340 1.89 4.29 2.80
CA ARG A 340 2.92 3.41 2.25
C ARG A 340 3.77 2.75 3.34
N GLY A 341 3.07 2.02 4.21
CA GLY A 341 3.64 1.38 5.38
C GLY A 341 3.73 -0.14 5.28
N SER A 342 4.84 -0.74 5.66
CA SER A 342 4.94 -2.21 5.81
C SER A 342 5.64 -2.61 7.10
N PHE A 343 5.17 -3.70 7.72
CA PHE A 343 5.78 -4.30 8.90
C PHE A 343 6.07 -5.76 8.60
N GLN A 344 7.29 -6.20 8.90
CA GLN A 344 7.71 -7.59 8.73
C GLN A 344 8.25 -8.12 10.05
N LYS A 345 7.59 -9.14 10.60
CA LYS A 345 8.08 -9.89 11.75
C LYS A 345 8.91 -11.07 11.24
N LEU A 346 10.23 -10.96 11.38
CA LEU A 346 11.17 -11.98 10.96
C LEU A 346 11.61 -12.79 12.17
N GLY A 347 11.62 -14.11 12.03
CA GLY A 347 12.37 -14.96 12.95
C GLY A 347 13.89 -14.74 12.80
N LEU A 348 14.67 -15.32 13.72
CA LEU A 348 16.13 -15.27 13.68
C LEU A 348 16.69 -16.16 12.56
N SER A 349 16.64 -15.65 11.33
CA SER A 349 17.19 -16.33 10.14
C SER A 349 17.64 -15.31 9.10
N ALA A 350 18.83 -15.52 8.55
CA ALA A 350 19.35 -14.70 7.46
C ALA A 350 18.52 -14.81 6.18
N ASN A 351 17.81 -15.93 5.99
CA ASN A 351 16.86 -16.07 4.87
C ASN A 351 15.66 -15.12 5.03
N CYS A 352 15.21 -14.87 6.27
CA CYS A 352 14.13 -13.93 6.55
C CYS A 352 14.57 -12.48 6.27
N LEU A 353 15.80 -12.10 6.65
CA LEU A 353 16.37 -10.78 6.32
C LEU A 353 16.49 -10.59 4.80
N ARG A 354 16.94 -11.61 4.07
CA ARG A 354 17.01 -11.60 2.61
C ARG A 354 15.64 -11.35 1.98
N THR A 355 14.59 -12.02 2.45
CA THR A 355 13.21 -11.80 1.98
C THR A 355 12.77 -10.36 2.19
N ALA A 356 13.08 -9.77 3.35
CA ALA A 356 12.74 -8.38 3.65
C ALA A 356 13.42 -7.38 2.70
N PHE A 357 14.73 -7.52 2.49
CA PHE A 357 15.48 -6.65 1.58
C PHE A 357 15.15 -6.89 0.10
N THR A 358 14.80 -8.12 -0.29
CA THR A 358 14.33 -8.43 -1.64
C THR A 358 12.96 -7.82 -1.92
N SER A 359 12.03 -7.89 -0.94
CA SER A 359 10.73 -7.23 -1.01
C SER A 359 10.89 -5.71 -1.12
N LEU A 360 11.76 -5.11 -0.31
CA LEU A 360 12.10 -3.68 -0.38
C LEU A 360 12.69 -3.28 -1.74
N THR A 361 13.61 -4.09 -2.27
CA THR A 361 14.22 -3.85 -3.59
C THR A 361 13.20 -3.98 -4.72
N SER A 362 12.25 -4.91 -4.59
CA SER A 362 11.12 -5.03 -5.51
C SER A 362 10.21 -3.79 -5.45
N SER A 363 9.81 -3.34 -4.25
CA SER A 363 9.05 -2.09 -4.07
C SER A 363 9.78 -0.86 -4.63
N LEU A 364 11.09 -0.76 -4.40
CA LEU A 364 11.95 0.27 -4.99
C LEU A 364 11.98 0.19 -6.52
N THR A 365 11.96 -1.00 -7.10
CA THR A 365 11.96 -1.22 -8.56
C THR A 365 10.60 -0.85 -9.16
N THR A 366 9.50 -1.26 -8.54
CA THR A 366 8.14 -0.88 -8.94
C THR A 366 7.97 0.64 -8.90
N LEU A 367 8.47 1.30 -7.85
CA LEU A 367 8.43 2.76 -7.70
C LEU A 367 9.40 3.49 -8.64
N ARG A 368 10.48 2.83 -9.10
CA ARG A 368 11.35 3.34 -10.18
C ARG A 368 10.65 3.32 -11.54
N THR A 369 9.80 2.34 -11.81
CA THR A 369 8.92 2.37 -12.99
C THR A 369 7.85 3.47 -12.89
N GLU A 370 7.44 3.86 -11.67
CA GLU A 370 6.52 4.98 -11.45
C GLU A 370 7.20 6.36 -11.56
N ALA A 371 8.46 6.49 -11.15
CA ALA A 371 9.22 7.77 -11.15
C ALA A 371 10.14 7.97 -12.38
N GLY A 372 10.60 6.87 -12.98
CA GLY A 372 11.40 6.86 -14.20
C GLY A 372 10.48 6.88 -15.40
N GLY A 373 10.09 8.08 -15.83
CA GLY A 373 9.53 8.30 -17.16
C GLY A 373 10.45 7.69 -18.22
N GLY A 374 10.07 6.51 -18.69
CA GLY A 374 10.79 5.75 -19.69
C GLY A 374 9.79 5.23 -20.70
N GLY A 375 9.66 5.97 -21.80
CA GLY A 375 9.20 5.47 -23.10
C GLY A 375 7.88 4.70 -23.12
N GLY A 376 6.76 5.44 -23.20
CA GLY A 376 5.50 4.90 -23.75
C GLY A 376 4.44 4.51 -22.73
N GLY A 377 3.48 5.43 -22.53
CA GLY A 377 2.09 5.11 -22.12
C GLY A 377 1.71 5.36 -20.66
N GLY A 378 1.01 6.48 -20.42
CA GLY A 378 0.03 6.69 -19.34
C GLY A 378 0.53 7.39 -18.04
N PRO A 379 -0.25 8.31 -17.44
CA PRO A 379 0.04 8.88 -16.11
C PRO A 379 -0.07 7.82 -14.99
N GLY A 380 0.70 8.00 -13.91
CA GLY A 380 0.71 7.12 -12.74
C GLY A 380 -0.66 7.04 -12.03
N LEU A 381 -0.94 5.89 -11.40
CA LEU A 381 -2.26 5.55 -10.84
C LEU A 381 -2.41 6.00 -9.37
N THR A 382 -3.50 6.69 -9.05
CA THR A 382 -3.85 7.23 -7.74
C THR A 382 -4.74 6.26 -6.98
N LEU A 383 -4.41 5.94 -5.72
CA LEU A 383 -5.25 5.06 -4.89
C LEU A 383 -6.58 5.72 -4.49
N ARG A 384 -7.66 4.96 -4.58
CA ARG A 384 -9.01 5.34 -4.16
C ARG A 384 -9.12 5.48 -2.65
N THR A 385 -9.63 6.62 -2.19
CA THR A 385 -9.80 6.92 -0.76
C THR A 385 -11.14 6.48 -0.18
N ASP A 386 -12.11 6.17 -1.05
CA ASP A 386 -13.46 5.73 -0.71
C ASP A 386 -13.53 4.25 -0.27
N LEU A 387 -12.52 3.44 -0.62
CA LEU A 387 -12.47 1.99 -0.36
C LEU A 387 -11.96 1.60 1.06
N ARG A 388 -11.86 2.54 2.00
CA ARG A 388 -11.06 2.38 3.25
C ARG A 388 -11.65 1.45 4.31
N ALA A 389 -12.92 1.05 4.21
CA ALA A 389 -13.53 0.17 5.20
C ALA A 389 -13.36 -1.30 4.83
N LYS A 390 -12.32 -1.95 5.38
CA LYS A 390 -12.23 -3.41 5.39
C LYS A 390 -13.18 -3.97 6.44
N GLY A 391 -14.00 -4.94 6.04
CA GLY A 391 -14.86 -5.74 6.91
C GLY A 391 -14.42 -7.19 6.92
N GLN A 392 -15.01 -7.98 7.82
CA GLN A 392 -14.92 -9.43 7.72
C GLN A 392 -15.88 -9.94 6.64
N ARG A 393 -15.57 -11.11 6.08
CA ARG A 393 -16.47 -11.87 5.23
C ARG A 393 -17.76 -12.11 6.01
N GLN A 394 -18.90 -11.74 5.45
CA GLN A 394 -20.19 -11.95 6.08
C GLN A 394 -20.68 -13.35 5.75
N ASP A 395 -21.14 -14.07 6.78
CA ASP A 395 -21.91 -15.30 6.57
C ASP A 395 -23.32 -14.91 6.12
N TYR A 396 -23.67 -15.33 4.91
CA TYR A 396 -25.03 -15.23 4.41
C TYR A 396 -25.36 -16.45 3.55
N GLU A 397 -26.58 -16.96 3.69
CA GLU A 397 -27.07 -18.08 2.90
C GLU A 397 -27.45 -17.62 1.48
N GLU A 398 -27.34 -18.50 0.48
CA GLU A 398 -27.72 -18.25 -0.92
C GLU A 398 -29.20 -17.84 -1.13
N HIS A 399 -30.01 -17.85 -0.06
CA HIS A 399 -31.44 -17.51 -0.07
C HIS A 399 -31.85 -16.46 0.96
N GLN A 400 -30.88 -15.76 1.56
CA GLN A 400 -31.16 -14.75 2.57
C GLN A 400 -31.90 -13.54 1.98
N LEU A 401 -32.82 -12.98 2.78
CA LEU A 401 -33.42 -11.68 2.52
C LEU A 401 -32.42 -10.58 2.93
N LEU A 402 -32.01 -9.76 1.97
CA LEU A 402 -31.07 -8.67 2.17
C LEU A 402 -31.82 -7.34 2.34
N THR A 403 -31.28 -6.45 3.16
CA THR A 403 -31.82 -5.10 3.37
C THR A 403 -30.85 -4.05 2.83
N ASN A 404 -31.38 -3.14 2.01
CA ASN A 404 -30.60 -2.10 1.37
C ASN A 404 -30.00 -1.11 2.39
N GLY A 405 -28.73 -0.75 2.20
CA GLY A 405 -28.02 0.23 3.03
C GLY A 405 -27.61 -0.29 4.41
N VAL A 406 -27.81 -1.58 4.73
CA VAL A 406 -27.31 -2.17 5.97
C VAL A 406 -25.94 -2.80 5.71
N SER A 407 -25.93 -4.03 5.21
CA SER A 407 -24.72 -4.77 4.84
C SER A 407 -24.42 -4.70 3.34
N PHE A 408 -25.45 -4.51 2.54
CA PHE A 408 -25.40 -4.48 1.09
C PHE A 408 -26.12 -3.23 0.55
N ASP A 409 -25.57 -2.65 -0.49
CA ASP A 409 -26.26 -1.69 -1.33
C ASP A 409 -26.96 -2.48 -2.46
N ILE A 410 -28.28 -2.28 -2.61
CA ILE A 410 -29.14 -3.02 -3.53
C ILE A 410 -29.44 -2.15 -4.76
N TYR A 411 -29.05 -2.65 -5.93
CA TYR A 411 -29.26 -2.01 -7.22
C TYR A 411 -30.21 -2.87 -8.04
N VAL A 412 -31.47 -2.45 -8.13
CA VAL A 412 -32.53 -3.09 -8.92
C VAL A 412 -33.30 -2.05 -9.72
N ALA A 413 -34.15 -2.49 -10.65
CA ALA A 413 -35.00 -1.61 -11.46
C ALA A 413 -34.15 -0.54 -12.18
N SER A 414 -34.49 0.75 -12.06
CA SER A 414 -33.75 1.83 -12.70
C SER A 414 -32.31 1.98 -12.23
N LYS A 415 -31.94 1.41 -11.06
CA LYS A 415 -30.57 1.43 -10.55
C LYS A 415 -29.68 0.33 -11.14
N PHE A 416 -30.27 -0.67 -11.80
CA PHE A 416 -29.53 -1.73 -12.48
C PHE A 416 -29.66 -1.56 -13.99
N LEU A 417 -28.55 -1.36 -14.68
CA LEU A 417 -28.55 -1.01 -16.10
C LEU A 417 -28.36 -2.24 -16.99
N SER A 418 -27.35 -3.06 -16.70
CA SER A 418 -27.05 -4.23 -17.53
C SER A 418 -26.16 -5.25 -16.83
N LYS A 419 -26.35 -6.52 -17.18
CA LYS A 419 -25.41 -7.62 -16.98
C LYS A 419 -24.81 -7.99 -18.34
N SER A 420 -23.49 -8.04 -18.43
CA SER A 420 -22.79 -8.42 -19.66
C SER A 420 -21.68 -9.42 -19.37
N GLN A 421 -21.36 -10.26 -20.35
CA GLN A 421 -20.23 -11.19 -20.30
C GLN A 421 -19.39 -11.04 -21.57
N TYR A 422 -18.11 -11.40 -21.51
CA TYR A 422 -17.27 -11.35 -22.70
C TYR A 422 -17.63 -12.49 -23.65
N ASP A 423 -18.03 -12.14 -24.87
CA ASP A 423 -18.18 -13.08 -25.97
C ASP A 423 -16.92 -13.06 -26.83
N ARG A 424 -16.34 -14.24 -27.00
CA ARG A 424 -15.08 -14.38 -27.72
C ARG A 424 -15.25 -14.31 -29.24
N ARG A 425 -16.39 -14.73 -29.81
CA ARG A 425 -16.62 -14.64 -31.26
C ARG A 425 -16.80 -13.20 -31.70
N ALA A 426 -17.53 -12.43 -30.89
CA ALA A 426 -17.77 -11.01 -31.13
C ALA A 426 -16.62 -10.12 -30.63
N HIS A 427 -15.70 -10.66 -29.83
CA HIS A 427 -14.61 -9.94 -29.18
C HIS A 427 -15.09 -8.73 -28.33
N GLU A 428 -16.27 -8.84 -27.74
CA GLU A 428 -16.91 -7.76 -27.00
C GLU A 428 -17.76 -8.25 -25.83
N LEU A 429 -18.21 -7.32 -25.00
CA LEU A 429 -19.15 -7.63 -23.92
C LEU A 429 -20.55 -7.70 -24.53
N VAL A 430 -21.21 -8.85 -24.39
CA VAL A 430 -22.58 -9.07 -24.85
C VAL A 430 -23.52 -9.17 -23.65
N PRO A 431 -24.83 -8.85 -23.80
CA PRO A 431 -25.80 -9.05 -22.74
C PRO A 431 -25.81 -10.50 -22.22
N ALA A 432 -25.86 -10.66 -20.90
CA ALA A 432 -25.96 -11.97 -20.24
C ALA A 432 -27.23 -12.03 -19.38
N ALA A 433 -27.87 -13.19 -19.38
CA ALA A 433 -29.10 -13.41 -18.62
C ALA A 433 -28.81 -13.64 -17.12
N PHE A 434 -29.77 -13.29 -16.28
CA PHE A 434 -29.82 -13.73 -14.89
C PHE A 434 -30.16 -15.22 -14.79
N LEU A 435 -29.74 -15.85 -13.70
CA LEU A 435 -30.11 -17.23 -13.41
C LEU A 435 -31.60 -17.35 -13.06
N ASP A 436 -32.33 -18.21 -13.78
CA ASP A 436 -33.74 -18.51 -13.51
C ASP A 436 -33.87 -19.63 -12.47
N THR A 437 -33.69 -19.29 -11.20
CA THR A 437 -33.75 -20.25 -10.09
C THR A 437 -35.20 -20.61 -9.71
N THR A 438 -35.39 -21.73 -9.00
CA THR A 438 -36.71 -22.12 -8.47
C THR A 438 -37.34 -21.00 -7.63
N ARG A 439 -36.55 -20.29 -6.82
CA ARG A 439 -37.02 -19.18 -6.00
C ARG A 439 -37.57 -18.02 -6.84
N VAL A 440 -36.91 -17.72 -7.95
CA VAL A 440 -37.37 -16.68 -8.90
C VAL A 440 -38.75 -17.05 -9.45
N ARG A 441 -38.96 -18.31 -9.82
CA ARG A 441 -40.25 -18.78 -10.35
C ARG A 441 -41.36 -18.61 -9.32
N ILE A 442 -41.10 -19.02 -8.07
CA ILE A 442 -42.03 -18.83 -6.94
C ILE A 442 -42.35 -17.34 -6.75
N LEU A 443 -41.33 -16.46 -6.75
CA LEU A 443 -41.55 -15.02 -6.58
C LEU A 443 -42.38 -14.41 -7.73
N ARG A 444 -42.21 -14.88 -8.96
CA ARG A 444 -43.01 -14.44 -10.11
C ARG A 444 -44.47 -14.88 -10.04
N GLU A 445 -44.76 -16.02 -9.41
CA GLU A 445 -46.12 -16.49 -9.18
C GLU A 445 -46.81 -15.71 -8.05
N GLN A 446 -46.05 -15.35 -7.01
CA GLN A 446 -46.58 -14.66 -5.83
C GLN A 446 -46.73 -13.14 -6.01
N PHE A 447 -45.88 -12.53 -6.84
CA PHE A 447 -45.82 -11.08 -6.99
C PHE A 447 -46.02 -10.66 -8.46
N PRO A 448 -46.86 -9.66 -8.73
CA PRO A 448 -47.19 -9.25 -10.10
C PRO A 448 -46.02 -8.63 -10.86
N GLN A 449 -45.02 -8.09 -10.15
CA GLN A 449 -43.78 -7.57 -10.73
C GLN A 449 -42.60 -7.93 -9.85
N VAL A 450 -41.55 -8.46 -10.47
CA VAL A 450 -40.27 -8.75 -9.83
C VAL A 450 -39.16 -7.97 -10.53
N GLN A 451 -38.20 -7.47 -9.77
CA GLN A 451 -37.13 -6.61 -10.25
C GLN A 451 -35.78 -7.27 -10.02
N TRP A 452 -35.04 -7.47 -11.10
CA TRP A 452 -33.71 -8.06 -11.07
C TRP A 452 -32.65 -7.03 -10.76
N GLY A 453 -31.55 -7.49 -10.19
CA GLY A 453 -30.39 -6.65 -9.98
C GLY A 453 -29.29 -7.34 -9.21
N VAL A 454 -28.49 -6.53 -8.51
CA VAL A 454 -27.34 -6.99 -7.74
C VAL A 454 -27.33 -6.35 -6.36
N ALA A 455 -26.93 -7.12 -5.36
CA ALA A 455 -26.54 -6.62 -4.05
C ALA A 455 -25.01 -6.60 -3.96
N HIS A 456 -24.43 -5.44 -3.65
CA HIS A 456 -22.99 -5.25 -3.48
C HIS A 456 -22.68 -4.94 -2.02
N ALA A 457 -21.76 -5.67 -1.40
CA ALA A 457 -21.41 -5.44 0.00
C ALA A 457 -20.80 -4.05 0.19
N ARG A 458 -21.14 -3.40 1.31
CA ARG A 458 -20.66 -2.04 1.62
C ARG A 458 -19.19 -2.01 2.06
N ARG A 459 -18.62 -3.16 2.41
CA ARG A 459 -17.25 -3.30 2.92
C ARG A 459 -16.51 -4.36 2.12
N ALA A 460 -15.26 -4.04 1.79
CA ALA A 460 -14.35 -5.00 1.18
C ALA A 460 -13.87 -6.01 2.22
N PHE A 461 -13.69 -7.27 1.83
CA PHE A 461 -13.12 -8.29 2.72
C PHE A 461 -11.70 -8.71 2.32
N SER A 462 -11.29 -8.47 1.08
CA SER A 462 -9.96 -8.78 0.58
C SER A 462 -9.44 -7.73 -0.41
N GLU A 463 -8.12 -7.66 -0.59
CA GLU A 463 -7.48 -6.76 -1.56
C GLU A 463 -6.26 -7.42 -2.21
N GLY A 464 -6.09 -7.20 -3.51
CA GLY A 464 -4.90 -7.57 -4.28
C GLY A 464 -4.09 -6.33 -4.68
N ALA A 465 -3.10 -6.51 -5.55
CA ALA A 465 -2.25 -5.39 -6.01
C ALA A 465 -3.04 -4.31 -6.78
N GLU A 466 -3.99 -4.72 -7.63
CA GLU A 466 -4.74 -3.80 -8.50
C GLU A 466 -6.21 -3.61 -8.10
N ARG A 467 -6.78 -4.56 -7.34
CA ARG A 467 -8.23 -4.65 -7.11
C ARG A 467 -8.58 -4.90 -5.66
N VAL A 468 -9.74 -4.40 -5.25
CA VAL A 468 -10.39 -4.66 -3.96
C VAL A 468 -11.58 -5.59 -4.19
N VAL A 469 -11.81 -6.52 -3.26
CA VAL A 469 -12.81 -7.58 -3.39
C VAL A 469 -13.92 -7.39 -2.35
N PHE A 470 -15.15 -7.40 -2.84
CA PHE A 470 -16.40 -7.27 -2.09
C PHE A 470 -17.24 -8.52 -2.27
N GLN A 471 -18.06 -8.85 -1.28
CA GLN A 471 -19.11 -9.86 -1.49
C GLN A 471 -20.21 -9.27 -2.39
N CYS A 472 -20.80 -10.13 -3.21
CA CYS A 472 -21.77 -9.76 -4.22
C CYS A 472 -22.77 -10.91 -4.41
N THR A 473 -24.00 -10.60 -4.79
CA THR A 473 -24.96 -11.64 -5.21
C THR A 473 -26.00 -11.03 -6.15
N GLU A 474 -26.51 -11.85 -7.07
CA GLU A 474 -27.67 -11.47 -7.86
C GLU A 474 -28.90 -11.48 -6.95
N VAL A 475 -29.82 -10.55 -7.17
CA VAL A 475 -31.01 -10.43 -6.33
C VAL A 475 -32.28 -10.23 -7.12
N VAL A 476 -33.39 -10.63 -6.50
CA VAL A 476 -34.73 -10.26 -6.93
C VAL A 476 -35.44 -9.49 -5.82
N SER A 477 -35.92 -8.30 -6.16
CA SER A 477 -36.72 -7.43 -5.31
C SER A 477 -38.18 -7.42 -5.77
N VAL A 478 -39.08 -7.25 -4.80
CA VAL A 478 -40.53 -7.05 -5.02
C VAL A 478 -41.03 -5.71 -4.47
N ASP A 479 -40.14 -4.91 -3.87
CA ASP A 479 -40.48 -3.70 -3.10
C ASP A 479 -39.70 -2.45 -3.54
N GLY A 480 -39.21 -2.42 -4.79
CA GLY A 480 -38.42 -1.30 -5.29
C GLY A 480 -36.97 -1.28 -4.80
N GLY A 481 -36.49 -2.34 -4.14
CA GLY A 481 -35.12 -2.49 -3.66
C GLY A 481 -34.91 -1.99 -2.23
N ALA A 482 -35.97 -1.92 -1.42
CA ALA A 482 -35.83 -1.77 0.02
C ALA A 482 -35.28 -3.08 0.62
N THR A 483 -35.79 -4.20 0.13
CA THR A 483 -35.28 -5.54 0.40
C THR A 483 -35.13 -6.34 -0.90
N ALA A 484 -34.27 -7.35 -0.89
CA ALA A 484 -34.16 -8.25 -2.03
C ALA A 484 -33.70 -9.64 -1.60
N TYR A 485 -34.22 -10.66 -2.27
CA TYR A 485 -33.81 -12.04 -2.06
C TYR A 485 -32.55 -12.33 -2.87
N ALA A 486 -31.52 -12.87 -2.23
CA ALA A 486 -30.38 -13.45 -2.94
C ALA A 486 -30.86 -14.58 -3.85
N VAL A 487 -30.36 -14.59 -5.09
CA VAL A 487 -30.68 -15.60 -6.10
C VAL A 487 -29.39 -16.06 -6.80
N GLY A 488 -29.12 -17.35 -6.73
CA GLY A 488 -27.93 -17.93 -7.37
C GLY A 488 -26.72 -18.00 -6.43
N PRO A 489 -25.54 -18.37 -6.99
CA PRO A 489 -24.38 -18.66 -6.18
C PRO A 489 -23.81 -17.42 -5.51
N ARG A 490 -22.98 -17.64 -4.50
CA ARG A 490 -22.16 -16.57 -3.92
C ARG A 490 -21.22 -15.99 -4.97
N LEU A 491 -21.15 -14.66 -5.07
CA LEU A 491 -20.31 -13.95 -6.03
C LEU A 491 -19.35 -13.01 -5.30
N VAL A 492 -18.28 -12.63 -5.99
CA VAL A 492 -17.37 -11.57 -5.56
C VAL A 492 -17.34 -10.46 -6.60
N ALA A 493 -17.43 -9.22 -6.13
CA ALA A 493 -17.26 -8.01 -6.92
C ALA A 493 -15.83 -7.50 -6.76
N LYS A 494 -15.15 -7.28 -7.88
CA LYS A 494 -13.78 -6.78 -7.95
C LYS A 494 -13.76 -5.38 -8.54
N GLN A 495 -13.37 -4.40 -7.74
CA GLN A 495 -13.23 -3.01 -8.18
C GLN A 495 -11.76 -2.58 -8.23
N SER A 496 -11.44 -1.62 -9.08
CA SER A 496 -10.08 -1.06 -9.11
C SER A 496 -9.74 -0.37 -7.80
N ARG A 497 -8.48 -0.53 -7.35
CA ARG A 497 -7.85 0.25 -6.29
C ARG A 497 -7.51 1.67 -6.72
N HIS A 498 -7.53 1.95 -8.02
CA HIS A 498 -7.02 3.18 -8.59
C HIS A 498 -8.12 4.04 -9.21
N GLN A 499 -8.07 5.34 -8.99
CA GLN A 499 -9.09 6.31 -9.39
C GLN A 499 -9.23 6.41 -10.92
N GLU A 500 -8.10 6.32 -11.64
CA GLU A 500 -8.03 6.45 -13.10
C GLU A 500 -8.70 5.27 -13.81
N HIS A 501 -8.79 4.12 -13.14
CA HIS A 501 -9.43 2.92 -13.67
C HIS A 501 -10.88 2.76 -13.25
N LEU A 502 -11.39 3.63 -12.37
CA LEU A 502 -12.76 3.52 -11.84
C LEU A 502 -13.82 3.62 -12.94
N PHE A 503 -13.56 4.46 -13.95
CA PHE A 503 -14.46 4.69 -15.07
C PHE A 503 -13.79 4.37 -16.42
N ASP A 504 -12.66 3.65 -16.43
CA ASP A 504 -12.04 3.20 -17.69
C ASP A 504 -12.74 1.92 -18.17
N PRO A 505 -13.57 1.98 -19.23
CA PRO A 505 -14.29 0.82 -19.73
C PRO A 505 -13.35 -0.29 -20.25
N ARG A 506 -12.08 0.05 -20.53
CA ARG A 506 -11.08 -0.93 -20.98
C ARG A 506 -10.57 -1.79 -19.83
N PHE A 507 -10.65 -1.31 -18.59
CA PHE A 507 -10.08 -2.02 -17.43
C PHE A 507 -10.76 -3.37 -17.23
N HIS A 508 -12.08 -3.37 -17.03
CA HIS A 508 -12.85 -4.61 -16.89
C HIS A 508 -12.90 -5.43 -18.19
N ARG A 509 -13.01 -4.78 -19.36
CA ARG A 509 -13.01 -5.48 -20.64
C ARG A 509 -11.72 -6.25 -20.91
N THR A 510 -10.56 -5.68 -20.57
CA THR A 510 -9.26 -6.35 -20.72
C THR A 510 -9.17 -7.58 -19.81
N PHE A 511 -9.66 -7.46 -18.59
CA PHE A 511 -9.76 -8.59 -17.67
C PHE A 511 -10.64 -9.71 -18.25
N CYS A 512 -11.87 -9.40 -18.65
CA CYS A 512 -12.79 -10.41 -19.16
C CYS A 512 -12.28 -11.09 -20.43
N ARG A 513 -11.64 -10.34 -21.33
CA ARG A 513 -10.96 -10.90 -22.50
C ARG A 513 -9.87 -11.88 -22.09
N THR A 514 -9.00 -11.49 -21.16
CA THR A 514 -7.85 -12.30 -20.74
C THR A 514 -8.29 -13.60 -20.08
N GLN A 515 -9.30 -13.54 -19.20
CA GLN A 515 -9.87 -14.72 -18.56
C GLN A 515 -10.59 -15.63 -19.57
N GLY A 516 -11.34 -15.07 -20.52
CA GLY A 516 -11.98 -15.83 -21.60
C GLY A 516 -10.98 -16.54 -22.53
N GLU A 517 -9.89 -15.86 -22.91
CA GLU A 517 -8.81 -16.47 -23.70
C GLU A 517 -8.11 -17.61 -22.95
N ALA A 518 -7.88 -17.45 -21.64
CA ALA A 518 -7.32 -18.50 -20.81
C ALA A 518 -8.26 -19.72 -20.70
N ALA A 519 -9.57 -19.49 -20.58
CA ALA A 519 -10.59 -20.55 -20.56
C ALA A 519 -10.58 -21.39 -21.84
N GLU A 520 -10.31 -20.79 -22.99
CA GLU A 520 -10.23 -21.52 -24.26
C GLU A 520 -9.00 -22.38 -24.39
N LEU A 521 -7.86 -21.85 -23.96
CA LEU A 521 -6.62 -22.61 -23.89
C LEU A 521 -6.77 -23.76 -22.89
N ALA A 522 -7.49 -23.56 -21.79
CA ALA A 522 -7.82 -24.60 -20.83
C ALA A 522 -8.73 -25.69 -21.45
N ALA A 523 -9.75 -25.30 -22.21
CA ALA A 523 -10.59 -26.26 -22.94
C ALA A 523 -9.80 -27.08 -23.98
N LEU A 524 -8.84 -26.46 -24.68
CA LEU A 524 -7.92 -27.15 -25.59
C LEU A 524 -7.00 -28.11 -24.83
N PHE A 525 -6.46 -27.68 -23.70
CA PHE A 525 -5.62 -28.49 -22.82
C PHE A 525 -6.37 -29.71 -22.31
N ASN A 526 -7.58 -29.53 -21.76
CA ASN A 526 -8.41 -30.61 -21.23
C ASN A 526 -8.73 -31.65 -22.31
N ARG A 527 -9.08 -31.20 -23.53
CA ARG A 527 -9.30 -32.11 -24.66
C ARG A 527 -8.07 -32.91 -25.04
N ARG A 528 -6.87 -32.29 -25.02
CA ARG A 528 -5.62 -32.99 -25.37
C ARG A 528 -5.14 -33.90 -24.24
N LEU A 529 -5.38 -33.52 -22.99
CA LEU A 529 -5.00 -34.29 -21.81
C LEU A 529 -5.86 -35.55 -21.68
N GLY A 530 -7.17 -35.46 -21.94
CA GLY A 530 -8.06 -36.61 -22.00
C GLY A 530 -8.22 -37.37 -20.67
N LEU A 531 -7.87 -36.74 -19.54
CA LEU A 531 -8.00 -37.31 -18.20
C LEU A 531 -9.30 -36.86 -17.51
N GLY A 532 -9.62 -37.51 -16.40
CA GLY A 532 -10.84 -37.25 -15.62
C GLY A 532 -10.91 -35.86 -14.98
N PRO A 533 -12.04 -35.51 -14.34
CA PRO A 533 -12.34 -34.15 -13.86
C PRO A 533 -11.26 -33.53 -12.96
N ALA A 534 -10.68 -34.31 -12.03
CA ALA A 534 -9.61 -33.88 -11.14
C ALA A 534 -8.36 -33.29 -11.82
N TRP A 535 -8.18 -33.56 -13.13
CA TRP A 535 -7.03 -33.13 -13.94
C TRP A 535 -7.34 -31.94 -14.84
N GLN A 536 -8.61 -31.52 -14.88
CA GLN A 536 -9.08 -30.49 -15.79
C GLN A 536 -8.81 -29.10 -15.22
N VAL A 537 -8.56 -28.16 -16.12
CA VAL A 537 -8.40 -26.74 -15.81
C VAL A 537 -9.62 -25.98 -16.30
N HIS A 538 -10.20 -25.18 -15.43
CA HIS A 538 -11.34 -24.32 -15.70
C HIS A 538 -11.01 -22.90 -15.24
N PHE A 539 -11.43 -21.90 -16.00
CA PHE A 539 -11.39 -20.50 -15.56
C PHE A 539 -12.81 -20.03 -15.30
N LEU A 540 -13.00 -19.28 -14.22
CA LEU A 540 -14.31 -18.75 -13.87
C LEU A 540 -14.87 -17.84 -14.98
N PRO A 541 -16.17 -17.92 -15.29
CA PRO A 541 -16.81 -16.88 -16.06
C PRO A 541 -16.77 -15.58 -15.26
N CYS A 542 -16.65 -14.47 -15.98
CA CYS A 542 -16.71 -13.14 -15.39
C CYS A 542 -17.77 -12.30 -16.10
N TYR A 543 -18.45 -11.49 -15.31
CA TYR A 543 -19.50 -10.59 -15.73
C TYR A 543 -19.12 -9.15 -15.42
N VAL A 544 -19.65 -8.22 -16.20
CA VAL A 544 -19.60 -6.79 -15.91
C VAL A 544 -21.03 -6.33 -15.65
N TYR A 545 -21.29 -5.87 -14.44
CA TYR A 545 -22.56 -5.28 -14.07
C TYR A 545 -22.44 -3.76 -14.13
N ARG A 546 -23.43 -3.10 -14.72
CA ARG A 546 -23.53 -1.64 -14.75
C ARG A 546 -24.67 -1.22 -13.85
N VAL A 547 -24.38 -0.35 -12.89
CA VAL A 547 -25.36 0.15 -11.91
C VAL A 547 -25.32 1.67 -11.82
N LEU A 548 -26.40 2.27 -11.32
CA LEU A 548 -26.44 3.67 -10.93
C LEU A 548 -26.24 3.79 -9.43
N ASP A 549 -25.11 4.36 -9.04
CA ASP A 549 -24.72 4.58 -7.67
C ASP A 549 -24.74 6.08 -7.33
N GLY A 550 -25.52 6.44 -6.32
CA GLY A 550 -25.70 7.82 -5.88
C GLY A 550 -24.42 8.47 -5.35
N TYR A 551 -23.47 7.68 -4.84
CA TYR A 551 -22.16 8.19 -4.41
C TYR A 551 -21.38 8.78 -5.60
N TYR A 552 -21.53 8.19 -6.79
CA TYR A 552 -20.88 8.66 -8.02
C TYR A 552 -21.77 9.54 -8.87
N ALA A 553 -22.91 10.04 -8.39
CA ALA A 553 -23.87 10.80 -9.21
C ALA A 553 -23.24 11.97 -9.99
N TYR A 554 -22.20 12.60 -9.43
CA TYR A 554 -21.47 13.70 -10.04
C TYR A 554 -20.35 13.28 -11.02
N SER A 555 -20.08 11.98 -11.16
CA SER A 555 -19.03 11.39 -12.01
C SER A 555 -19.64 10.35 -12.96
N ALA A 556 -19.45 10.52 -14.28
CA ALA A 556 -20.03 9.61 -15.29
C ALA A 556 -21.56 9.38 -15.15
N GLY A 557 -22.30 10.37 -14.60
CA GLY A 557 -23.75 10.28 -14.39
C GLY A 557 -24.17 9.25 -13.34
N GLY A 558 -23.29 8.86 -12.41
CA GLY A 558 -23.56 7.83 -11.40
C GLY A 558 -23.35 6.41 -11.89
N GLN A 559 -22.93 6.19 -13.13
CA GLN A 559 -22.73 4.86 -13.66
C GLN A 559 -21.44 4.24 -13.13
N LEU A 560 -21.57 3.08 -12.48
CA LEU A 560 -20.46 2.27 -11.99
C LEU A 560 -20.45 0.92 -12.71
N GLU A 561 -19.30 0.53 -13.22
CA GLU A 561 -19.06 -0.83 -13.71
C GLU A 561 -18.43 -1.68 -12.60
N ILE A 562 -18.93 -2.90 -12.44
CA ILE A 562 -18.50 -3.84 -11.41
C ILE A 562 -18.15 -5.16 -12.09
N LEU A 563 -16.89 -5.58 -11.99
CA LEU A 563 -16.47 -6.91 -12.42
C LEU A 563 -16.87 -7.94 -11.38
N VAL A 564 -17.58 -8.97 -11.80
CA VAL A 564 -18.17 -9.99 -10.93
C VAL A 564 -17.76 -11.38 -11.40
N GLU A 565 -17.38 -12.23 -10.47
CA GLU A 565 -17.12 -13.66 -10.69
C GLU A 565 -17.68 -14.49 -9.51
N GLN A 566 -17.79 -15.80 -9.68
CA GLN A 566 -18.24 -16.68 -8.61
C GLN A 566 -17.23 -16.71 -7.45
N GLU A 567 -17.72 -16.72 -6.23
CA GLU A 567 -16.88 -16.92 -5.04
C GLU A 567 -16.36 -18.36 -5.03
N LEU A 568 -15.05 -18.54 -4.85
CA LEU A 568 -14.45 -19.87 -4.75
C LEU A 568 -14.48 -20.37 -3.31
N GLU A 569 -15.04 -21.56 -3.10
CA GLU A 569 -15.04 -22.23 -1.81
C GLU A 569 -13.88 -23.22 -1.73
N GLY A 570 -13.09 -23.13 -0.65
CA GLY A 570 -11.94 -24.00 -0.40
C GLY A 570 -10.60 -23.24 -0.38
N LYS A 571 -9.51 -24.00 -0.31
CA LYS A 571 -8.17 -23.44 -0.11
C LYS A 571 -7.65 -22.75 -1.36
N PHE A 572 -7.71 -21.43 -1.37
CA PHE A 572 -7.14 -20.61 -2.43
C PHE A 572 -5.62 -20.80 -2.52
N THR A 573 -5.14 -21.26 -3.66
CA THR A 573 -3.75 -21.64 -3.92
C THR A 573 -3.24 -20.93 -5.16
N LYS A 574 -1.97 -20.48 -5.12
CA LYS A 574 -1.27 -19.91 -6.27
C LYS A 574 -0.16 -20.85 -6.70
N TRP A 575 -0.28 -21.49 -7.87
CA TRP A 575 0.63 -22.54 -8.35
C TRP A 575 1.84 -22.01 -9.12
N ASN A 576 1.70 -20.86 -9.78
CA ASN A 576 2.83 -20.09 -10.32
C ASN A 576 2.51 -18.60 -10.31
N ASN A 577 3.52 -17.77 -10.58
CA ASN A 577 3.36 -16.33 -10.73
C ASN A 577 3.73 -15.85 -12.15
N ASN A 578 3.48 -14.58 -12.43
CA ASN A 578 3.81 -13.95 -13.71
C ASN A 578 5.30 -13.59 -13.91
N ALA A 579 6.19 -14.10 -13.06
CA ALA A 579 7.63 -13.76 -13.03
C ALA A 579 8.54 -15.00 -12.91
N GLY A 580 8.03 -16.20 -13.17
CA GLY A 580 8.81 -17.44 -13.14
C GLY A 580 8.88 -18.14 -11.78
N GLY A 581 8.13 -17.69 -10.77
CA GLY A 581 7.97 -18.43 -9.52
C GLY A 581 7.01 -19.61 -9.66
N VAL A 582 7.37 -20.76 -9.10
CA VAL A 582 6.56 -21.99 -9.04
C VAL A 582 6.31 -22.35 -7.57
N ALA A 583 5.09 -22.75 -7.22
CA ALA A 583 4.77 -23.23 -5.88
C ALA A 583 5.50 -24.55 -5.58
N ALA A 584 6.08 -24.68 -4.38
CA ALA A 584 6.81 -25.88 -3.99
C ALA A 584 5.87 -27.08 -3.77
N GLY A 585 5.67 -27.90 -4.80
CA GLY A 585 5.09 -29.24 -4.67
C GLY A 585 6.12 -30.21 -4.08
N ARG A 586 5.69 -31.10 -3.17
CA ARG A 586 6.55 -32.13 -2.54
C ARG A 586 7.07 -33.11 -3.60
N GLN A 587 8.25 -32.85 -4.17
CA GLN A 587 9.08 -33.87 -4.82
C GLN A 587 10.56 -33.63 -4.45
N GLY A 588 11.18 -34.65 -3.85
CA GLY A 588 12.63 -34.83 -3.79
C GLY A 588 13.36 -34.00 -2.72
N ALA A 589 13.61 -34.62 -1.57
CA ALA A 589 14.56 -34.13 -0.59
C ALA A 589 16.00 -34.12 -1.17
N ALA A 590 16.42 -33.01 -1.76
CA ALA A 590 17.79 -32.49 -1.72
C ALA A 590 17.85 -31.11 -2.39
N ARG A 591 18.21 -30.09 -1.59
CA ARG A 591 18.56 -28.69 -1.93
C ARG A 591 17.40 -27.69 -2.01
N SER A 592 17.59 -26.64 -1.19
CA SER A 592 16.93 -25.33 -1.16
C SER A 592 15.63 -25.20 -0.35
N ARG A 593 15.78 -25.07 0.98
CA ARG A 593 14.74 -24.63 1.94
C ARG A 593 14.46 -23.11 1.88
N ASN A 594 14.24 -22.55 0.69
CA ASN A 594 13.95 -21.12 0.51
C ASN A 594 12.84 -20.90 -0.52
N ALA A 595 11.59 -21.21 -0.16
CA ALA A 595 10.39 -20.73 -0.86
C ALA A 595 9.14 -21.01 -0.01
N LEU A 596 8.96 -20.24 1.07
CA LEU A 596 7.66 -20.12 1.74
C LEU A 596 7.52 -18.66 2.15
N LEU A 597 6.71 -17.89 1.42
CA LEU A 597 6.01 -16.68 1.91
C LEU A 597 5.25 -16.03 0.75
N GLY A 598 3.97 -16.35 0.68
CA GLY A 598 2.98 -15.73 -0.21
C GLY A 598 1.56 -16.30 0.02
N ALA A 599 1.35 -17.06 1.09
CA ALA A 599 0.03 -17.50 1.51
C ALA A 599 -0.66 -16.33 2.21
N ILE A 600 -1.81 -15.95 1.70
CA ILE A 600 -2.81 -15.16 2.40
C ILE A 600 -3.20 -15.99 3.62
N ILE A 601 -2.95 -15.47 4.82
CA ILE A 601 -3.47 -16.03 6.06
C ILE A 601 -4.94 -15.60 6.09
N GLU A 602 -5.85 -16.52 5.82
CA GLU A 602 -7.22 -16.42 6.32
C GLU A 602 -7.22 -17.14 7.67
N ASP A 603 -7.53 -16.39 8.71
CA ASP A 603 -7.87 -16.92 10.03
C ASP A 603 -9.15 -17.74 9.88
N GLY A 604 -9.02 -19.06 9.96
CA GLY A 604 -10.10 -20.02 10.02
C GLY A 604 -9.61 -21.20 10.83
N ASP A 605 -9.93 -21.20 12.12
CA ASP A 605 -9.85 -22.38 12.96
C ASP A 605 -10.83 -23.41 12.39
N ASP A 606 -10.33 -24.54 11.91
CA ASP A 606 -11.06 -25.81 11.89
C ASP A 606 -10.03 -26.94 11.71
N GLU A 607 -9.86 -27.72 12.78
CA GLU A 607 -9.10 -28.95 12.84
C GLU A 607 -9.90 -30.06 12.17
N GLU A 608 -9.49 -30.55 10.99
CA GLU A 608 -9.84 -31.91 10.57
C GLU A 608 -8.61 -32.60 9.96
N GLU A 609 -8.00 -33.47 10.77
CA GLU A 609 -7.09 -34.51 10.31
C GLU A 609 -7.87 -35.59 9.57
N GLU A 610 -7.56 -35.83 8.29
CA GLU A 610 -7.81 -37.15 7.70
C GLU A 610 -6.56 -37.74 7.05
N ASN A 611 -6.26 -38.92 7.58
CA ASN A 611 -5.18 -39.83 7.30
C ASN A 611 -5.36 -40.52 5.94
N SER A 612 -4.36 -40.47 5.05
CA SER A 612 -4.21 -41.51 4.03
C SER A 612 -2.74 -41.93 3.91
N GLY A 613 -2.54 -43.22 4.17
CA GLY A 613 -1.26 -43.85 4.42
C GLY A 613 -0.28 -43.81 3.24
N ALA A 614 0.99 -43.65 3.59
CA ALA A 614 2.11 -43.78 2.67
C ALA A 614 2.33 -45.25 2.28
N ALA A 615 2.02 -45.60 1.04
CA ALA A 615 2.64 -46.72 0.36
C ALA A 615 3.82 -46.19 -0.48
N ALA A 616 5.04 -46.49 -0.04
CA ALA A 616 6.25 -46.27 -0.81
C ALA A 616 6.36 -47.32 -1.92
N GLY A 617 6.39 -46.87 -3.18
CA GLY A 617 6.64 -47.70 -4.35
C GLY A 617 6.88 -46.84 -5.60
N ALA A 618 8.03 -46.99 -6.24
CA ALA A 618 8.53 -46.15 -7.31
C ALA A 618 7.88 -46.45 -8.69
N ALA A 619 7.36 -45.40 -9.35
CA ALA A 619 7.35 -45.19 -10.80
C ALA A 619 6.86 -43.76 -11.09
N GLY A 620 7.52 -43.03 -12.02
CA GLY A 620 7.28 -41.62 -12.34
C GLY A 620 5.94 -41.33 -13.04
N GLY A 621 4.83 -41.57 -12.35
CA GLY A 621 3.48 -41.23 -12.80
C GLY A 621 3.18 -39.73 -12.73
N ALA A 622 2.26 -39.27 -13.59
CA ALA A 622 1.71 -37.93 -13.50
C ALA A 622 0.99 -37.72 -12.16
N ARG A 623 1.07 -36.51 -11.63
CA ARG A 623 0.33 -36.07 -10.43
C ARG A 623 -0.53 -34.87 -10.78
N THR A 624 -1.65 -34.69 -10.09
CA THR A 624 -2.53 -33.52 -10.30
C THR A 624 -1.78 -32.20 -10.06
N GLU A 625 -0.87 -32.15 -9.09
CA GLU A 625 0.02 -31.01 -8.81
C GLU A 625 0.84 -30.53 -10.02
N ASP A 626 1.08 -31.40 -10.99
CA ASP A 626 1.87 -31.10 -12.20
C ASP A 626 1.04 -30.36 -13.27
N VAL A 627 -0.29 -30.40 -13.17
CA VAL A 627 -1.24 -29.84 -14.15
C VAL A 627 -1.02 -28.35 -14.38
N PRO A 628 -0.90 -27.47 -13.37
CA PRO A 628 -0.74 -26.02 -13.62
C PRO A 628 0.53 -25.67 -14.41
N GLN A 629 1.66 -26.34 -14.15
CA GLN A 629 2.90 -26.11 -14.90
C GLN A 629 2.79 -26.66 -16.32
N ALA A 630 2.21 -27.84 -16.48
CA ALA A 630 1.99 -28.45 -17.79
C ALA A 630 1.02 -27.61 -18.64
N PHE A 631 -0.03 -27.04 -18.03
CA PHE A 631 -0.97 -26.14 -18.68
C PHE A 631 -0.28 -24.87 -19.18
N SER A 632 0.51 -24.21 -18.32
CA SER A 632 1.27 -23.00 -18.69
C SER A 632 2.19 -23.27 -19.88
N HIS A 633 2.96 -24.37 -19.83
CA HIS A 633 3.82 -24.81 -20.93
C HIS A 633 3.02 -25.15 -22.20
N PHE A 634 1.90 -25.87 -22.07
CA PHE A 634 1.03 -26.21 -23.18
C PHE A 634 0.51 -24.95 -23.89
N THR A 635 0.13 -23.91 -23.16
CA THR A 635 -0.39 -22.68 -23.79
C THR A 635 0.65 -22.01 -24.69
N TRP A 636 1.92 -22.02 -24.30
CA TRP A 636 3.01 -21.55 -25.15
C TRP A 636 3.21 -22.46 -26.36
N ASP A 637 3.23 -23.78 -26.15
CA ASP A 637 3.45 -24.74 -27.22
C ASP A 637 2.35 -24.71 -28.29
N CYS A 638 1.07 -24.77 -27.87
CA CYS A 638 -0.08 -24.84 -28.76
C CYS A 638 -0.38 -23.52 -29.47
N THR A 639 0.13 -22.39 -28.97
CA THR A 639 0.03 -21.10 -29.64
C THR A 639 1.27 -20.77 -30.47
N GLU A 640 2.18 -21.73 -30.65
CA GLU A 640 3.44 -21.54 -31.40
C GLU A 640 4.31 -20.42 -30.82
N GLY A 641 4.35 -20.35 -29.50
CA GLY A 641 5.12 -19.37 -28.73
C GLY A 641 4.48 -17.99 -28.66
N ARG A 642 3.28 -17.78 -29.21
CA ARG A 642 2.63 -16.45 -29.24
C ARG A 642 2.08 -16.01 -27.88
N LYS A 643 1.60 -16.94 -27.05
CA LYS A 643 0.95 -16.65 -25.76
C LYS A 643 1.41 -17.61 -24.68
N LEU A 644 1.59 -17.13 -23.46
CA LEU A 644 1.83 -17.98 -22.29
C LEU A 644 0.90 -17.55 -21.16
N VAL A 645 0.05 -18.46 -20.71
CA VAL A 645 -0.84 -18.27 -19.54
C VAL A 645 -0.07 -18.64 -18.27
N CYS A 646 -0.07 -17.74 -17.29
CA CYS A 646 0.57 -17.92 -15.98
C CYS A 646 -0.20 -17.16 -14.90
N ASP A 647 0.39 -17.01 -13.71
CA ASP A 647 -0.29 -16.50 -12.51
C ASP A 647 -1.49 -17.38 -12.12
N LEU A 648 -1.33 -18.70 -12.29
CA LEU A 648 -2.40 -19.67 -12.07
C LEU A 648 -2.72 -19.74 -10.57
N GLN A 649 -3.93 -19.31 -10.23
CA GLN A 649 -4.43 -19.23 -8.86
C GLN A 649 -5.93 -19.52 -8.79
N GLY A 650 -6.38 -20.11 -7.69
CA GLY A 650 -7.76 -20.59 -7.52
C GLY A 650 -7.86 -21.74 -6.54
N VAL A 651 -8.85 -22.62 -6.73
CA VAL A 651 -9.09 -23.79 -5.87
C VAL A 651 -8.97 -25.07 -6.67
N TRP A 652 -8.54 -26.15 -6.03
CA TRP A 652 -8.58 -27.50 -6.58
C TRP A 652 -9.43 -28.41 -5.71
N ASN A 653 -10.29 -29.21 -6.34
CA ASN A 653 -10.94 -30.35 -5.72
C ASN A 653 -11.03 -31.54 -6.70
N SER A 654 -11.35 -32.73 -6.20
CA SER A 654 -11.39 -33.97 -7.00
C SER A 654 -12.54 -34.03 -8.00
N THR A 655 -13.61 -33.25 -7.78
CA THR A 655 -14.84 -33.27 -8.58
C THR A 655 -14.76 -32.30 -9.77
N ASP A 656 -14.29 -31.08 -9.54
CA ASP A 656 -14.28 -29.99 -10.51
C ASP A 656 -12.90 -29.75 -11.14
N GLY A 657 -11.86 -30.33 -10.56
CA GLY A 657 -10.47 -30.10 -10.94
C GLY A 657 -9.97 -28.72 -10.48
N PHE A 658 -9.17 -28.06 -11.32
CA PHE A 658 -8.61 -26.74 -11.04
C PHE A 658 -9.57 -25.64 -11.51
N THR A 659 -10.22 -24.97 -10.56
CA THR A 659 -11.07 -23.81 -10.83
C THR A 659 -10.27 -22.54 -10.55
N LEU A 660 -9.85 -21.86 -11.62
CA LEU A 660 -8.88 -20.76 -11.61
C LEU A 660 -9.51 -19.40 -11.92
N THR A 661 -8.85 -18.34 -11.47
CA THR A 661 -9.24 -16.95 -11.70
C THR A 661 -8.01 -16.06 -11.86
N ASP A 662 -8.20 -14.85 -12.36
CA ASP A 662 -7.17 -13.81 -12.49
C ASP A 662 -5.88 -14.26 -13.23
N PRO A 663 -5.96 -14.91 -14.41
CA PRO A 663 -4.77 -15.30 -15.14
C PRO A 663 -4.02 -14.09 -15.72
N VAL A 664 -2.73 -14.27 -15.93
CA VAL A 664 -1.90 -13.37 -16.76
C VAL A 664 -1.55 -14.06 -18.07
N ILE A 665 -1.70 -13.35 -19.19
CA ILE A 665 -1.26 -13.81 -20.51
C ILE A 665 -0.12 -12.93 -20.99
N HIS A 666 1.09 -13.50 -21.03
CA HIS A 666 2.22 -12.88 -21.73
C HIS A 666 2.03 -13.04 -23.24
N HIS A 667 2.26 -11.97 -24.02
CA HIS A 667 2.14 -12.02 -25.48
C HIS A 667 3.49 -11.74 -26.18
N ALA A 668 3.87 -12.57 -27.15
CA ALA A 668 5.20 -12.49 -27.79
C ALA A 668 5.43 -11.17 -28.56
N SER A 669 4.38 -10.60 -29.16
CA SER A 669 4.47 -9.36 -29.95
C SER A 669 4.55 -8.06 -29.14
N GLY A 670 4.80 -8.12 -27.81
CA GLY A 670 5.01 -6.95 -26.96
C GLY A 670 4.35 -7.06 -25.59
N GLY A 671 4.93 -6.40 -24.58
CA GLY A 671 4.35 -6.29 -23.24
C GLY A 671 3.18 -5.29 -23.18
N ARG A 672 2.34 -5.41 -22.15
CA ARG A 672 1.16 -4.57 -21.86
C ARG A 672 -0.06 -4.72 -22.78
N ARG A 673 -0.10 -5.68 -23.70
CA ARG A 673 -1.27 -5.89 -24.56
C ARG A 673 -2.49 -6.37 -23.75
N ASN A 674 -2.22 -7.14 -22.69
CA ASN A 674 -3.21 -7.66 -21.75
C ASN A 674 -3.22 -6.94 -20.39
N GLY A 675 -2.71 -5.70 -20.35
CA GLY A 675 -2.59 -4.92 -19.10
C GLY A 675 -1.18 -4.98 -18.51
N ALA A 676 -0.96 -4.28 -17.39
CA ALA A 676 0.37 -4.02 -16.83
C ALA A 676 1.15 -5.29 -16.42
N THR A 677 0.45 -6.39 -16.19
CA THR A 677 1.03 -7.68 -15.77
C THR A 677 1.61 -8.51 -16.93
N ASP A 678 1.30 -8.16 -18.18
CA ASP A 678 1.86 -8.74 -19.39
C ASP A 678 3.28 -8.20 -19.64
N LYS A 679 4.27 -9.06 -19.35
CA LYS A 679 5.70 -8.78 -19.51
C LYS A 679 6.24 -9.27 -20.86
N GLY A 680 5.36 -9.67 -21.77
CA GLY A 680 5.71 -10.17 -23.10
C GLY A 680 6.75 -11.28 -23.08
N GLN A 681 7.69 -11.23 -24.02
CA GLN A 681 8.74 -12.25 -24.17
C GLN A 681 9.58 -12.44 -22.89
N ALA A 682 9.87 -11.38 -22.15
CA ALA A 682 10.64 -11.47 -20.91
C ALA A 682 9.90 -12.30 -19.85
N GLY A 683 8.58 -12.13 -19.74
CA GLY A 683 7.72 -12.96 -18.89
C GLY A 683 7.75 -14.43 -19.28
N MET A 684 7.72 -14.72 -20.58
CA MET A 684 7.82 -16.09 -21.09
C MET A 684 9.18 -16.72 -20.77
N CYS A 685 10.27 -16.01 -21.02
CA CYS A 685 11.63 -16.48 -20.71
C CYS A 685 11.79 -16.75 -19.21
N ASN A 686 11.24 -15.89 -18.34
CA ASN A 686 11.28 -16.09 -16.89
C ASN A 686 10.54 -17.36 -16.45
N PHE A 687 9.39 -17.67 -17.07
CA PHE A 687 8.69 -18.93 -16.82
C PHE A 687 9.57 -20.14 -17.20
N PHE A 688 10.13 -20.15 -18.41
CA PHE A 688 10.95 -21.28 -18.87
C PHE A 688 12.31 -21.37 -18.15
N ALA A 689 12.79 -20.28 -17.54
CA ALA A 689 14.03 -20.30 -16.75
C ALA A 689 13.94 -21.17 -15.49
N THR A 690 12.72 -21.41 -14.99
CA THR A 690 12.43 -22.20 -13.78
C THR A 690 11.58 -23.44 -14.06
N HIS A 691 10.88 -23.48 -15.19
CA HIS A 691 10.06 -24.63 -15.59
C HIS A 691 10.90 -25.88 -15.83
N THR A 692 10.46 -27.00 -15.26
CA THR A 692 11.00 -28.33 -15.55
C THR A 692 9.86 -29.20 -16.07
N CYS A 693 10.03 -29.77 -17.26
CA CYS A 693 9.01 -30.64 -17.86
C CYS A 693 8.70 -31.82 -16.94
N ASN A 694 7.43 -31.95 -16.57
CA ASN A 694 6.90 -33.04 -15.75
C ASN A 694 6.34 -34.19 -16.63
N ALA A 695 5.75 -35.21 -16.00
CA ALA A 695 5.20 -36.36 -16.72
C ALA A 695 4.09 -35.97 -17.71
N LEU A 696 3.26 -34.97 -17.36
CA LEU A 696 2.20 -34.47 -18.23
C LEU A 696 2.77 -33.72 -19.45
N CYS A 697 3.80 -32.89 -19.28
CA CYS A 697 4.50 -32.24 -20.40
C CYS A 697 5.01 -33.27 -21.42
N ARG A 698 5.59 -34.38 -20.93
CA ARG A 698 6.10 -35.47 -21.78
C ARG A 698 4.96 -36.24 -22.44
N GLN A 699 3.90 -36.57 -21.70
CA GLN A 699 2.70 -37.23 -22.22
C GLN A 699 2.04 -36.43 -23.34
N LEU A 700 1.99 -35.10 -23.20
CA LEU A 700 1.39 -34.20 -24.20
C LEU A 700 2.32 -33.93 -25.40
N GLY A 701 3.57 -34.36 -25.34
CA GLY A 701 4.58 -34.15 -26.40
C GLY A 701 4.97 -32.69 -26.59
N LEU A 702 5.03 -31.89 -25.52
CA LEU A 702 5.29 -30.45 -25.61
C LEU A 702 6.75 -30.17 -25.99
N ARG A 703 6.97 -29.19 -26.88
CA ARG A 703 8.34 -28.79 -27.27
C ARG A 703 9.08 -28.15 -26.09
N PRO A 704 10.42 -28.34 -25.97
CA PRO A 704 11.21 -27.60 -25.00
C PRO A 704 11.05 -26.09 -25.18
N GLY A 705 11.08 -25.35 -24.07
CA GLY A 705 11.05 -23.88 -24.11
C GLY A 705 12.25 -23.30 -24.85
N PRO A 706 12.23 -21.99 -25.16
CA PRO A 706 13.35 -21.31 -25.80
C PRO A 706 14.64 -21.49 -24.98
N ALA A 707 15.73 -21.87 -25.65
CA ALA A 707 17.05 -22.00 -25.02
C ALA A 707 17.51 -20.62 -24.49
N ARG A 708 18.20 -20.64 -23.35
CA ARG A 708 18.72 -19.42 -22.68
C ARG A 708 19.68 -18.64 -23.56
#